data_AF-A0A1Q3LY69-F1
#
_entry.id   AF-A0A1Q3LY69-F1
#
_cell.length_a   1.000
_cell.length_b   1.000
_cell.length_c   1.000
_cell.angle_alpha   90.00
_cell.angle_beta   90.00
_cell.angle_gamma   90.00
#
_symmetry.space_group_name_H-M   'P 1'
#
loop_
_entity.id
_entity.type
_entity.pdbx_description
1 polymer ?
#
loop_
_entity_poly.entity_id
_entity_poly.type
_entity_poly.pdbx_seq_one_letter_code
_entity_poly.pdbx_strand_id
1 'polypeptide(L)'
;MKKVIPTFLVLFFFSSLACFSSNKSIYVPSSMGDPNNANNSWTYTRSKQSANWIIFWEAGYGANPNSTSLSTDYRIDVDNLLQLAENAFNFYTDSLKFTKRGSSKTDQYKMIIRLRYTRDWEATGSGVDNTIGMLTLTAWSAQVAGHTLAHEVGHCFQYQVHCDNNDLNGWMYGFGPNGSGGNCWWEQCAQWQGYKIYPEKQFTDADFSTYLTYAHKHILHETPRYSNYFIQDYWTMLHGMDFIGRMWNESKSPEDPVEAYQRMTKITQSAFCDEMYDCAARFASWDIPALRSYGESKIDARPQTKMNRQSDGYWQVDSLSCPENYGYNVIRLNVPSNSNKVKAYFQGLAGSTGFRKLLYGYAEWRYGFVALLENGQRVYSPMQTARYLSPKDTVEFTAPTNCKRLWFVVSGAPKAHWRHAWDNDDSNDEQWPYKVKFDNSNLYGTFDYSNTDVAHNDTLTYNLTQAPFVGSTSSAYPSTPVYPDMARVAQAFRLQLSDIAGLYGSKISYCAVNPNGTLNYTSTANAPGHWFNKTGYTTNWGNSSYIFSELNTTSFAFSIGQYPNLCKEGDKFTIRQALLYKPDASKTYQVTFVFNVTVSASSGIETERGNTSSEGVVLAYSSNNVLHLKKLPDGGNVRIYDLLGKSVLSQVISDNTLSVNLPSGTYIVLVSDSQKKVVSRNKVFVTK
;
A
#
# COMPACT_ATOMS: atom_id res chain seq x y z
N MET A 1 66.94 10.33 38.98
CA MET A 1 66.10 11.26 38.21
C MET A 1 64.98 10.46 37.55
N LYS A 2 63.82 10.41 38.21
CA LYS A 2 62.63 9.66 37.80
C LYS A 2 61.62 10.66 37.24
N LYS A 3 61.14 10.41 36.02
CA LYS A 3 60.07 11.17 35.34
C LYS A 3 58.74 10.91 36.06
N VAL A 4 58.10 11.98 36.51
CA VAL A 4 56.72 12.01 36.98
C VAL A 4 55.92 12.82 35.96
N ILE A 5 54.87 12.20 35.42
CA ILE A 5 53.89 12.81 34.52
C ILE A 5 52.79 13.44 35.40
N PRO A 6 52.44 14.73 35.27
CA PRO A 6 51.30 15.29 35.97
C PRO A 6 50.02 15.15 35.15
N THR A 7 49.00 14.66 35.84
CA THR A 7 47.60 14.47 35.45
C THR A 7 46.94 15.82 35.14
N PHE A 8 46.40 15.99 33.93
CA PHE A 8 45.49 17.11 33.61
C PHE A 8 44.04 16.69 33.86
N LEU A 9 43.43 17.34 34.84
CA LEU A 9 42.01 17.25 35.17
C LEU A 9 41.22 18.08 34.14
N VAL A 10 40.49 17.44 33.23
CA VAL A 10 39.57 18.11 32.31
C VAL A 10 38.22 18.26 33.02
N LEU A 11 37.90 19.48 33.48
CA LEU A 11 36.55 19.86 33.88
C LEU A 11 35.69 19.99 32.61
N PHE A 12 34.75 19.06 32.41
CA PHE A 12 33.66 19.26 31.46
C PHE A 12 32.62 20.19 32.10
N PHE A 13 32.58 21.45 31.66
CA PHE A 13 31.41 22.30 31.83
C PHE A 13 30.30 21.74 30.92
N PHE A 14 29.37 20.98 31.50
CA PHE A 14 28.05 20.79 30.89
C PHE A 14 27.27 22.10 31.06
N SER A 15 27.42 23.02 30.10
CA SER A 15 26.41 24.07 29.92
C SER A 15 25.17 23.42 29.31
N SER A 16 24.22 23.06 30.16
CA SER A 16 22.85 22.79 29.74
C SER A 16 22.28 24.08 29.13
N LEU A 17 22.30 24.19 27.80
CA LEU A 17 21.44 25.12 27.08
C LEU A 17 20.01 24.58 27.21
N ALA A 18 19.38 24.86 28.35
CA ALA A 18 17.95 24.91 28.43
C ALA A 18 17.52 26.07 27.52
N CYS A 19 17.07 25.74 26.31
CA CYS A 19 16.41 26.70 25.45
C CYS A 19 15.11 27.07 26.17
N PHE A 20 15.07 28.25 26.78
CA PHE A 20 13.82 28.87 27.21
C PHE A 20 12.95 29.03 25.95
N SER A 21 11.94 28.19 25.75
CA SER A 21 10.93 28.51 24.75
C SER A 21 10.20 29.75 25.25
N SER A 22 10.40 30.91 24.61
CA SER A 22 9.49 32.02 24.83
C SER A 22 8.09 31.54 24.41
N ASN A 23 7.06 31.91 25.16
CA ASN A 23 5.69 31.58 24.78
C ASN A 23 5.39 32.22 23.41
N LYS A 24 5.02 31.40 22.41
CA LYS A 24 4.59 31.88 21.09
C LYS A 24 3.37 32.78 21.23
N SER A 25 3.36 33.88 20.49
CA SER A 25 2.22 34.80 20.42
C SER A 25 1.13 34.24 19.50
N ILE A 26 -0.05 34.86 19.51
CA ILE A 26 -1.12 34.52 18.59
C ILE A 26 -1.26 35.68 17.61
N TYR A 27 -1.03 35.42 16.33
CA TYR A 27 -1.41 36.35 15.27
C TYR A 27 -2.93 36.27 15.09
N VAL A 28 -3.62 37.40 15.14
CA VAL A 28 -5.08 37.47 15.01
C VAL A 28 -5.40 38.22 13.72
N PRO A 29 -5.81 37.51 12.65
CA PRO A 29 -6.23 38.14 11.41
C PRO A 29 -7.42 39.08 11.64
N SER A 30 -7.47 40.19 10.91
CA SER A 30 -8.63 41.11 10.96
C SER A 30 -9.93 40.41 10.58
N SER A 31 -9.86 39.40 9.71
CA SER A 31 -11.00 38.55 9.30
C SER A 31 -11.62 37.75 10.44
N MET A 32 -10.91 37.60 11.58
CA MET A 32 -11.42 36.92 12.77
C MET A 32 -12.06 37.86 13.79
N GLY A 33 -12.03 39.17 13.58
CA GLY A 33 -12.55 40.16 14.53
C GLY A 33 -11.71 40.27 15.81
N ASP A 34 -12.24 40.94 16.83
CA ASP A 34 -11.56 41.09 18.13
C ASP A 34 -11.80 39.86 19.03
N PRO A 35 -10.76 39.05 19.34
CA PRO A 35 -10.90 37.86 20.16
C PRO A 35 -11.16 38.16 21.64
N ASN A 36 -10.96 39.40 22.10
CA ASN A 36 -11.30 39.82 23.47
C ASN A 36 -12.80 40.11 23.64
N ASN A 37 -13.52 40.36 22.54
CA ASN A 37 -14.96 40.52 22.57
C ASN A 37 -15.65 39.15 22.74
N ALA A 38 -16.32 38.94 23.89
CA ALA A 38 -17.00 37.67 24.20
C ALA A 38 -18.10 37.28 23.19
N ASN A 39 -18.65 38.26 22.46
CA ASN A 39 -19.66 38.05 21.42
C ASN A 39 -19.05 37.68 20.05
N ASN A 40 -17.73 37.78 19.88
CA ASN A 40 -17.06 37.37 18.64
C ASN A 40 -17.12 35.85 18.48
N SER A 41 -17.27 35.35 17.25
CA SER A 41 -17.26 33.90 16.97
C SER A 41 -15.93 33.25 17.38
N TRP A 42 -14.83 33.98 17.26
CA TRP A 42 -13.46 33.51 17.52
C TRP A 42 -12.86 34.22 18.74
N THR A 43 -13.44 33.99 19.92
CA THR A 43 -13.01 34.64 21.18
C THR A 43 -12.10 33.76 22.02
N TYR A 44 -11.18 34.37 22.78
CA TYR A 44 -10.31 33.66 23.72
C TYR A 44 -11.09 32.88 24.80
N THR A 45 -12.30 33.31 25.14
CA THR A 45 -13.16 32.60 26.10
C THR A 45 -13.66 31.24 25.59
N ARG A 46 -13.63 31.03 24.26
CA ARG A 46 -13.96 29.79 23.56
C ARG A 46 -12.76 29.33 22.74
N SER A 47 -11.63 29.19 23.44
CA SER A 47 -10.39 28.75 22.82
C SER A 47 -9.59 27.81 23.72
N LYS A 48 -8.71 27.03 23.10
CA LYS A 48 -7.71 26.21 23.79
C LYS A 48 -6.40 26.25 23.01
N GLN A 49 -5.28 26.06 23.70
CA GLN A 49 -3.95 26.19 23.10
C GLN A 49 -3.07 25.01 23.45
N SER A 50 -2.21 24.64 22.51
CA SER A 50 -1.05 23.76 22.71
C SER A 50 0.23 24.56 22.46
N ALA A 51 1.38 23.90 22.25
CA ALA A 51 2.65 24.59 22.02
C ALA A 51 2.63 25.42 20.72
N ASN A 52 2.12 24.82 19.63
CA ASN A 52 2.17 25.35 18.28
C ASN A 52 0.80 25.79 17.73
N TRP A 53 -0.29 25.47 18.42
CA TRP A 53 -1.65 25.74 17.94
C TRP A 53 -2.52 26.50 18.94
N ILE A 54 -3.46 27.27 18.40
CA ILE A 54 -4.67 27.73 19.09
C ILE A 54 -5.89 27.28 18.29
N ILE A 55 -6.88 26.73 18.99
CA ILE A 55 -8.20 26.43 18.43
C ILE A 55 -9.23 27.37 19.03
N PHE A 56 -10.07 27.96 18.17
CA PHE A 56 -11.27 28.71 18.53
C PHE A 56 -12.51 27.96 18.09
N TRP A 57 -13.60 28.05 18.85
CA TRP A 57 -14.87 27.41 18.48
C TRP A 57 -16.08 28.35 18.62
N GLU A 58 -17.06 28.12 17.74
CA GLU A 58 -18.29 28.90 17.72
C GLU A 58 -19.16 28.67 18.98
N ALA A 59 -20.02 29.64 19.30
CA ALA A 59 -20.78 29.68 20.55
C ALA A 59 -21.70 28.47 20.78
N GLY A 60 -22.11 27.75 19.73
CA GLY A 60 -22.97 26.56 19.84
C GLY A 60 -22.36 25.42 20.67
N TYR A 61 -21.03 25.34 20.77
CA TYR A 61 -20.35 24.36 21.64
C TYR A 61 -20.33 24.76 23.13
N GLY A 62 -20.76 25.98 23.46
CA GLY A 62 -20.63 26.53 24.82
C GLY A 62 -19.17 26.66 25.27
N ALA A 63 -18.92 26.48 26.57
CA ALA A 63 -17.58 26.59 27.15
C ALA A 63 -16.72 25.32 26.96
N ASN A 64 -17.32 24.18 26.64
CA ASN A 64 -16.63 22.90 26.49
C ASN A 64 -17.20 22.13 25.30
N PRO A 65 -16.48 22.04 24.17
CA PRO A 65 -16.90 21.29 22.99
C PRO A 65 -17.07 19.78 23.22
N ASN A 66 -16.58 19.22 24.33
CA ASN A 66 -16.78 17.83 24.71
C ASN A 66 -17.86 17.64 25.80
N SER A 67 -18.70 18.65 26.03
CA SER A 67 -19.73 18.59 27.08
C SER A 67 -20.77 17.50 26.80
N THR A 68 -21.18 16.78 27.86
CA THR A 68 -22.28 15.81 27.79
C THR A 68 -23.64 16.47 27.53
N SER A 69 -23.74 17.80 27.66
CA SER A 69 -24.94 18.57 27.29
C SER A 69 -25.10 18.75 25.78
N LEU A 70 -24.04 18.58 24.99
CA LEU A 70 -24.11 18.59 23.53
C LEU A 70 -24.59 17.24 23.01
N SER A 71 -25.27 17.25 21.85
CA SER A 71 -25.55 16.00 21.14
C SER A 71 -24.23 15.34 20.71
N THR A 72 -24.24 14.02 20.60
CA THR A 72 -23.05 13.23 20.25
C THR A 72 -22.40 13.70 18.95
N ASP A 73 -23.18 14.17 17.99
CA ASP A 73 -22.70 14.64 16.68
C ASP A 73 -21.96 15.98 16.74
N TYR A 74 -21.97 16.66 17.89
CA TYR A 74 -21.22 17.89 18.13
C TYR A 74 -20.23 17.77 19.30
N ARG A 75 -20.06 16.58 19.89
CA ARG A 75 -19.03 16.39 20.93
C ARG A 75 -17.66 16.22 20.29
N ILE A 76 -16.77 17.17 20.58
CA ILE A 76 -15.42 17.23 20.05
C ILE A 76 -14.42 17.18 21.19
N ASP A 77 -13.53 16.19 21.16
CA ASP A 77 -12.37 16.14 22.03
C ASP A 77 -11.26 17.08 21.50
N VAL A 78 -11.26 18.31 22.00
CA VAL A 78 -10.31 19.36 21.61
C VAL A 78 -8.88 19.01 22.01
N ASP A 79 -8.68 18.29 23.11
CA ASP A 79 -7.34 17.89 23.56
C ASP A 79 -6.73 16.88 22.59
N ASN A 80 -7.51 15.88 22.20
CA ASN A 80 -7.09 14.91 21.20
C ASN A 80 -6.81 15.61 19.85
N LEU A 81 -7.65 16.53 19.40
CA LEU A 81 -7.40 17.29 18.16
C LEU A 81 -6.09 18.07 18.19
N LEU A 82 -5.83 18.81 19.27
CA LEU A 82 -4.59 19.54 19.44
C LEU A 82 -3.39 18.59 19.48
N GLN A 83 -3.49 17.44 20.17
CA GLN A 83 -2.43 16.44 20.19
C GLN A 83 -2.11 15.88 18.79
N LEU A 84 -3.14 15.58 18.00
CA LEU A 84 -2.96 15.13 16.62
C LEU A 84 -2.31 16.21 15.73
N ALA A 85 -2.75 17.47 15.86
CA ALA A 85 -2.16 18.59 15.15
C ALA A 85 -0.69 18.84 15.55
N GLU A 86 -0.35 18.68 16.84
CA GLU A 86 1.03 18.76 17.33
C GLU A 86 1.92 17.65 16.76
N ASN A 87 1.43 16.42 16.67
CA ASN A 87 2.16 15.32 16.06
C ASN A 87 2.49 15.60 14.59
N ALA A 88 1.50 16.07 13.82
CA ALA A 88 1.70 16.46 12.42
C ALA A 88 2.67 17.65 12.31
N PHE A 89 2.49 18.69 13.13
CA PHE A 89 3.35 19.88 13.15
C PHE A 89 4.82 19.51 13.37
N ASN A 90 5.10 18.69 14.39
CA ASN A 90 6.46 18.26 14.70
C ASN A 90 7.07 17.45 13.56
N PHE A 91 6.31 16.52 12.98
CA PHE A 91 6.81 15.72 11.86
C PHE A 91 7.08 16.57 10.60
N TYR A 92 6.20 17.52 10.25
CA TYR A 92 6.36 18.38 9.08
C TYR A 92 7.49 19.41 9.24
N THR A 93 7.76 19.84 10.47
CA THR A 93 8.89 20.71 10.81
C THR A 93 10.21 19.93 10.82
N ASP A 94 10.27 18.81 11.54
CA ASP A 94 11.54 18.17 11.90
C ASP A 94 11.98 17.11 10.88
N SER A 95 11.03 16.31 10.37
CA SER A 95 11.32 15.23 9.43
C SER A 95 11.23 15.69 7.98
N LEU A 96 10.15 16.41 7.63
CA LEU A 96 9.92 16.86 6.26
C LEU A 96 10.56 18.22 5.95
N LYS A 97 10.84 19.03 6.98
CA LYS A 97 11.49 20.34 6.90
C LYS A 97 10.81 21.33 5.94
N PHE A 98 9.48 21.38 5.99
CA PHE A 98 8.73 22.45 5.31
C PHE A 98 8.98 23.82 5.95
N THR A 99 9.24 23.84 7.26
CA THR A 99 9.65 25.04 7.99
C THR A 99 11.01 24.81 8.65
N LYS A 100 11.71 25.89 8.97
CA LYS A 100 13.02 25.83 9.63
C LYS A 100 12.94 26.45 11.03
N ARG A 101 13.16 25.63 12.07
CA ARG A 101 13.22 26.11 13.46
C ARG A 101 14.26 27.21 13.65
N GLY A 102 13.90 28.22 14.44
CA GLY A 102 14.69 29.43 14.70
C GLY A 102 14.65 30.45 13.56
N SER A 103 13.88 30.22 12.50
CA SER A 103 13.76 31.12 11.35
C SER A 103 12.35 31.21 10.77
N SER A 104 11.43 30.36 11.22
CA SER A 104 10.06 30.34 10.74
C SER A 104 9.21 31.35 11.52
N LYS A 105 8.20 31.94 10.88
CA LYS A 105 7.17 32.70 11.60
C LYS A 105 6.41 31.80 12.60
N THR A 106 6.41 30.49 12.39
CA THR A 106 5.87 29.53 13.36
C THR A 106 6.66 29.47 14.66
N ASP A 107 7.91 29.95 14.71
CA ASP A 107 8.66 30.08 15.96
C ASP A 107 8.14 31.25 16.82
N GLN A 108 7.49 32.23 16.18
CA GLN A 108 6.94 33.43 16.82
C GLN A 108 5.45 33.30 17.11
N TYR A 109 4.69 32.69 16.19
CA TYR A 109 3.24 32.60 16.23
C TYR A 109 2.72 31.16 16.27
N LYS A 110 1.60 30.95 16.97
CA LYS A 110 0.82 29.71 16.89
C LYS A 110 -0.02 29.69 15.61
N MET A 111 -0.13 28.52 14.97
CA MET A 111 -1.10 28.30 13.89
C MET A 111 -2.53 28.21 14.45
N ILE A 112 -3.52 28.48 13.61
CA ILE A 112 -4.91 28.70 14.03
C ILE A 112 -5.81 27.56 13.53
N ILE A 113 -6.67 27.04 14.40
CA ILE A 113 -7.78 26.14 14.05
C ILE A 113 -9.09 26.86 14.35
N ARG A 114 -10.00 26.89 13.38
CA ARG A 114 -11.39 27.35 13.56
C ARG A 114 -12.32 26.15 13.58
N LEU A 115 -13.14 26.01 14.62
CA LEU A 115 -14.12 24.95 14.76
C LEU A 115 -15.54 25.52 14.64
N ARG A 116 -16.19 25.25 13.51
CA ARG A 116 -17.55 25.71 13.19
C ARG A 116 -18.62 24.78 13.75
N TYR A 117 -19.67 25.35 14.32
CA TYR A 117 -20.82 24.64 14.85
C TYR A 117 -21.84 24.37 13.73
N THR A 118 -21.48 23.45 12.84
CA THR A 118 -22.39 22.87 11.83
C THR A 118 -22.03 21.40 11.60
N ARG A 119 -22.98 20.65 11.03
CA ARG A 119 -22.76 19.28 10.53
C ARG A 119 -22.35 19.23 9.06
N ASP A 120 -22.42 20.34 8.33
CA ASP A 120 -21.90 20.39 6.96
C ASP A 120 -20.42 20.01 6.96
N TRP A 121 -19.98 19.27 5.93
CA TRP A 121 -18.58 18.88 5.83
C TRP A 121 -17.73 20.09 5.41
N GLU A 122 -16.75 20.44 6.24
CA GLU A 122 -15.66 21.34 5.86
C GLU A 122 -14.40 20.94 6.61
N ALA A 123 -13.33 20.71 5.85
CA ALA A 123 -11.96 20.59 6.31
C ALA A 123 -11.15 21.39 5.28
N THR A 124 -10.60 22.54 5.70
CA THR A 124 -9.88 23.44 4.79
C THR A 124 -8.66 24.04 5.48
N GLY A 125 -7.48 23.69 5.01
CA GLY A 125 -6.19 24.22 5.44
C GLY A 125 -5.57 25.15 4.40
N SER A 126 -4.94 26.21 4.87
CA SER A 126 -4.12 27.12 4.07
C SER A 126 -3.35 28.02 5.04
N GLY A 127 -3.24 29.32 4.78
CA GLY A 127 -2.92 30.30 5.80
C GLY A 127 -3.59 31.64 5.56
N VAL A 128 -3.14 32.63 6.31
CA VAL A 128 -3.80 33.92 6.41
C VAL A 128 -2.77 35.04 6.46
N ASP A 129 -3.10 36.13 5.77
CA ASP A 129 -2.35 37.39 5.71
C ASP A 129 -0.85 37.23 5.41
N ASN A 130 -0.45 36.21 4.61
CA ASN A 130 0.95 35.86 4.35
C ASN A 130 1.80 35.71 5.63
N THR A 131 1.17 35.33 6.73
CA THR A 131 1.78 35.35 8.06
C THR A 131 1.84 33.97 8.69
N ILE A 132 0.69 33.30 8.83
CA ILE A 132 0.63 32.04 9.59
C ILE A 132 -0.37 31.06 8.96
N GLY A 133 -0.11 29.77 9.12
CA GLY A 133 -1.05 28.71 8.78
C GLY A 133 -2.37 28.79 9.57
N MET A 134 -3.48 28.51 8.89
CA MET A 134 -4.82 28.47 9.46
C MET A 134 -5.63 27.38 8.78
N LEU A 135 -6.37 26.60 9.58
CA LEU A 135 -7.34 25.63 9.07
C LEU A 135 -8.71 25.78 9.72
N THR A 136 -9.73 25.29 9.02
CA THR A 136 -11.13 25.28 9.47
C THR A 136 -11.67 23.87 9.47
N LEU A 137 -12.37 23.51 10.53
CA LEU A 137 -13.06 22.23 10.71
C LEU A 137 -14.50 22.50 11.10
N THR A 138 -15.37 21.54 10.82
CA THR A 138 -16.74 21.46 11.35
C THR A 138 -16.82 20.30 12.33
N ALA A 139 -17.98 20.12 12.96
CA ALA A 139 -18.16 19.01 13.90
C ALA A 139 -17.86 17.65 13.26
N TRP A 140 -18.21 17.45 11.99
CA TRP A 140 -17.99 16.18 11.31
C TRP A 140 -16.50 15.91 11.05
N SER A 141 -15.81 16.83 10.41
CA SER A 141 -14.38 16.65 10.08
C SER A 141 -13.52 16.58 11.34
N ALA A 142 -13.87 17.32 12.39
CA ALA A 142 -13.23 17.27 13.70
C ALA A 142 -13.44 15.94 14.44
N GLN A 143 -14.54 15.22 14.21
CA GLN A 143 -14.78 13.90 14.80
C GLN A 143 -14.06 12.79 14.05
N VAL A 144 -14.04 12.85 12.72
CA VAL A 144 -13.32 11.88 11.91
C VAL A 144 -11.82 12.02 12.15
N ALA A 145 -11.32 13.27 12.20
CA ALA A 145 -9.93 13.65 12.47
C ALA A 145 -8.91 12.69 11.82
N GLY A 146 -7.74 12.52 12.43
CA GLY A 146 -6.73 11.61 11.91
C GLY A 146 -6.12 12.12 10.60
N HIS A 147 -6.22 11.31 9.54
CA HIS A 147 -5.65 11.63 8.24
C HIS A 147 -6.14 12.97 7.68
N THR A 148 -7.45 13.25 7.78
CA THR A 148 -8.03 14.52 7.31
C THR A 148 -7.40 15.72 8.02
N LEU A 149 -7.24 15.67 9.34
CA LEU A 149 -6.57 16.76 10.07
C LEU A 149 -5.11 16.89 9.65
N ALA A 150 -4.38 15.78 9.51
CA ALA A 150 -2.99 15.81 9.08
C ALA A 150 -2.82 16.37 7.66
N HIS A 151 -3.78 16.12 6.77
CA HIS A 151 -3.86 16.71 5.43
C HIS A 151 -4.04 18.24 5.51
N GLU A 152 -5.01 18.74 6.28
CA GLU A 152 -5.23 20.19 6.42
C GLU A 152 -4.06 20.92 7.11
N VAL A 153 -3.44 20.27 8.11
CA VAL A 153 -2.17 20.76 8.68
C VAL A 153 -1.09 20.78 7.60
N GLY A 154 -1.11 19.84 6.65
CA GLY A 154 -0.19 19.81 5.53
C GLY A 154 -0.28 21.07 4.68
N HIS A 155 -1.49 21.49 4.31
CA HIS A 155 -1.73 22.77 3.61
C HIS A 155 -1.28 23.99 4.41
N CYS A 156 -1.42 23.96 5.75
CA CYS A 156 -0.88 25.03 6.59
C CYS A 156 0.63 25.18 6.44
N PHE A 157 1.35 24.06 6.37
CA PHE A 157 2.81 24.06 6.16
C PHE A 157 3.21 24.45 4.74
N GLN A 158 2.43 24.05 3.74
CA GLN A 158 2.62 24.47 2.35
C GLN A 158 2.50 25.98 2.21
N TYR A 159 1.46 26.58 2.79
CA TYR A 159 1.31 28.05 2.85
C TYR A 159 2.42 28.70 3.69
N GLN A 160 2.86 28.03 4.76
CA GLN A 160 3.88 28.59 5.65
C GLN A 160 5.23 28.80 4.95
N VAL A 161 5.57 28.00 3.95
CA VAL A 161 6.77 28.20 3.12
C VAL A 161 6.78 29.59 2.51
N HIS A 162 5.67 29.98 1.88
CA HIS A 162 5.47 31.32 1.32
C HIS A 162 5.57 32.40 2.40
N CYS A 163 4.92 32.19 3.55
CA CYS A 163 4.97 33.12 4.66
C CYS A 163 6.41 33.35 5.15
N ASP A 164 7.20 32.29 5.28
CA ASP A 164 8.56 32.33 5.83
C ASP A 164 9.55 32.96 4.84
N ASN A 165 9.39 32.68 3.54
CA ASN A 165 10.27 33.21 2.50
C ASN A 165 9.87 34.60 1.99
N ASN A 166 8.60 35.01 2.21
CA ASN A 166 8.05 36.29 1.78
C ASN A 166 8.17 36.51 0.25
N ASP A 167 7.87 35.46 -0.52
CA ASP A 167 7.96 35.42 -1.98
C ASP A 167 6.73 34.74 -2.61
N LEU A 168 6.88 33.79 -3.52
CA LEU A 168 5.81 32.95 -4.07
C LEU A 168 6.20 31.46 -4.01
N ASN A 169 7.21 31.12 -3.20
CA ASN A 169 7.69 29.76 -3.05
C ASN A 169 6.60 28.89 -2.41
N GLY A 170 6.67 27.60 -2.67
CA GLY A 170 5.61 26.66 -2.37
C GLY A 170 4.46 26.74 -3.38
N TRP A 171 4.78 27.09 -4.64
CA TRP A 171 3.80 27.15 -5.73
C TRP A 171 2.52 27.91 -5.37
N MET A 172 2.66 29.12 -4.82
CA MET A 172 1.53 30.03 -4.59
C MET A 172 1.00 30.66 -5.89
N TYR A 173 0.99 29.87 -6.96
CA TYR A 173 0.63 30.17 -8.35
C TYR A 173 0.22 28.86 -9.07
N GLY A 174 -0.39 28.97 -10.24
CA GLY A 174 -0.77 27.83 -11.08
C GLY A 174 0.26 27.48 -12.14
N PHE A 175 0.03 26.41 -12.90
CA PHE A 175 0.98 25.93 -13.92
C PHE A 175 0.67 26.38 -15.35
N GLY A 176 -0.38 27.18 -15.54
CA GLY A 176 -0.69 27.81 -16.82
C GLY A 176 0.27 28.95 -17.18
N PRO A 177 0.06 29.60 -18.34
CA PRO A 177 0.87 30.74 -18.78
C PRO A 177 1.01 31.81 -17.70
N ASN A 178 2.25 32.25 -17.44
CA ASN A 178 2.59 33.23 -16.40
C ASN A 178 2.12 32.88 -14.98
N GLY A 179 1.96 31.60 -14.66
CA GLY A 179 1.54 31.17 -13.32
C GLY A 179 0.03 31.18 -13.10
N SER A 180 -0.78 31.22 -14.17
CA SER A 180 -2.25 31.26 -14.07
C SER A 180 -2.85 29.92 -13.67
N GLY A 181 -4.05 29.95 -13.08
CA GLY A 181 -4.83 28.76 -12.75
C GLY A 181 -4.46 28.16 -11.40
N GLY A 182 -4.80 26.89 -11.20
CA GLY A 182 -4.47 26.13 -9.99
C GLY A 182 -3.18 25.33 -10.12
N ASN A 183 -2.74 24.75 -9.01
CA ASN A 183 -1.72 23.72 -8.99
C ASN A 183 -2.27 22.47 -8.28
N CYS A 184 -2.17 21.31 -8.91
CA CYS A 184 -2.62 20.05 -8.31
C CYS A 184 -1.64 19.53 -7.25
N TRP A 185 -0.40 20.03 -7.25
CA TRP A 185 0.67 19.60 -6.35
C TRP A 185 0.35 19.93 -4.88
N TRP A 186 -0.43 20.99 -4.66
CA TRP A 186 -1.04 21.37 -3.38
C TRP A 186 -1.74 20.18 -2.72
N GLU A 187 -2.70 19.59 -3.43
CA GLU A 187 -3.50 18.46 -2.96
C GLU A 187 -2.69 17.17 -2.87
N GLN A 188 -1.91 16.87 -3.91
CA GLN A 188 -1.09 15.66 -3.95
C GLN A 188 -0.11 15.60 -2.78
N CYS A 189 0.54 16.72 -2.47
CA CYS A 189 1.52 16.79 -1.39
C CYS A 189 0.86 16.75 -0.01
N ALA A 190 -0.32 17.36 0.19
CA ALA A 190 -1.02 17.30 1.47
C ALA A 190 -1.51 15.88 1.79
N GLN A 191 -1.96 15.15 0.78
CA GLN A 191 -2.28 13.72 0.91
C GLN A 191 -1.04 12.91 1.30
N TRP A 192 0.08 13.10 0.59
CA TRP A 192 1.33 12.43 0.94
C TRP A 192 1.77 12.74 2.38
N GLN A 193 1.72 14.01 2.80
CA GLN A 193 2.02 14.45 4.16
C GLN A 193 1.13 13.74 5.19
N GLY A 194 -0.19 13.70 4.95
CA GLY A 194 -1.15 12.98 5.79
C GLY A 194 -0.80 11.50 5.94
N TYR A 195 -0.45 10.82 4.84
CA TYR A 195 -0.01 9.43 4.88
C TYR A 195 1.35 9.21 5.54
N LYS A 196 2.19 10.24 5.72
CA LYS A 196 3.40 10.08 6.52
C LYS A 196 3.10 10.06 8.02
N ILE A 197 1.98 10.65 8.44
CA ILE A 197 1.44 10.52 9.80
C ILE A 197 0.65 9.20 9.96
N TYR A 198 -0.10 8.81 8.93
CA TYR A 198 -0.96 7.60 8.92
C TYR A 198 -0.61 6.64 7.77
N PRO A 199 0.59 6.02 7.79
CA PRO A 199 1.07 5.22 6.66
C PRO A 199 0.23 3.98 6.36
N GLU A 200 -0.49 3.44 7.34
CA GLU A 200 -1.42 2.32 7.17
C GLU A 200 -2.64 2.65 6.28
N LYS A 201 -2.94 3.94 6.09
CA LYS A 201 -4.06 4.40 5.26
C LYS A 201 -3.72 4.53 3.78
N GLN A 202 -2.44 4.69 3.43
CA GLN A 202 -1.97 5.00 2.06
C GLN A 202 -2.44 3.98 1.00
N PHE A 203 -2.69 2.73 1.41
CA PHE A 203 -3.12 1.63 0.54
C PHE A 203 -4.55 1.15 0.77
N THR A 204 -5.26 1.76 1.73
CA THR A 204 -6.59 1.33 2.16
C THR A 204 -7.67 2.40 1.99
N ASP A 205 -7.26 3.63 1.71
CA ASP A 205 -8.16 4.73 1.37
C ASP A 205 -8.76 4.58 -0.04
N ALA A 206 -9.91 5.24 -0.27
CA ALA A 206 -10.60 5.24 -1.56
C ALA A 206 -9.71 5.76 -2.69
N ASP A 207 -8.85 6.74 -2.39
CA ASP A 207 -7.92 7.35 -3.33
C ASP A 207 -6.91 6.36 -3.93
N PHE A 208 -6.61 5.24 -3.27
CA PHE A 208 -5.71 4.22 -3.84
C PHE A 208 -6.28 3.61 -5.12
N SER A 209 -7.60 3.35 -5.16
CA SER A 209 -8.26 2.81 -6.35
C SER A 209 -8.28 3.83 -7.51
N THR A 210 -8.47 5.10 -7.18
CA THR A 210 -8.39 6.23 -8.12
C THR A 210 -6.98 6.36 -8.69
N TYR A 211 -5.93 6.28 -7.84
CA TYR A 211 -4.54 6.27 -8.31
C TYR A 211 -4.29 5.18 -9.34
N LEU A 212 -4.70 3.94 -9.04
CA LEU A 212 -4.51 2.81 -9.96
C LEU A 212 -5.20 3.02 -11.31
N THR A 213 -6.36 3.70 -11.31
CA THR A 213 -7.12 4.02 -12.52
C THR A 213 -6.38 5.06 -13.39
N TYR A 214 -5.78 6.07 -12.75
CA TYR A 214 -5.23 7.24 -13.43
C TYR A 214 -3.70 7.30 -13.48
N ALA A 215 -2.98 6.25 -13.08
CA ALA A 215 -1.50 6.20 -13.13
C ALA A 215 -0.90 6.40 -14.54
N HIS A 216 -1.71 6.32 -15.59
CA HIS A 216 -1.32 6.62 -16.96
C HIS A 216 -1.29 8.12 -17.28
N LYS A 217 -1.89 8.97 -16.45
CA LYS A 217 -1.96 10.43 -16.67
C LYS A 217 -0.68 11.16 -16.27
N HIS A 218 -0.58 12.44 -16.64
CA HIS A 218 0.50 13.33 -16.21
C HIS A 218 0.62 13.30 -14.68
N ILE A 219 1.85 13.34 -14.15
CA ILE A 219 2.05 13.38 -12.69
C ILE A 219 1.47 14.64 -12.02
N LEU A 220 1.10 15.64 -12.82
CA LEU A 220 0.53 16.92 -12.40
C LEU A 220 -0.89 17.11 -12.96
N HIS A 221 -1.56 16.03 -13.32
CA HIS A 221 -2.93 16.12 -13.82
C HIS A 221 -3.91 16.43 -12.69
N GLU A 222 -4.83 17.36 -12.94
CA GLU A 222 -5.89 17.81 -12.04
C GLU A 222 -6.94 16.72 -11.71
N THR A 223 -7.18 15.76 -12.60
CA THR A 223 -8.20 14.71 -12.43
C THR A 223 -7.89 13.84 -11.21
N PRO A 224 -6.70 13.22 -11.08
CA PRO A 224 -6.31 12.46 -9.91
C PRO A 224 -5.59 13.28 -8.82
N ARG A 225 -5.84 14.59 -8.70
CA ARG A 225 -5.09 15.48 -7.79
C ARG A 225 -5.05 15.02 -6.32
N TYR A 226 -6.11 14.39 -5.82
CA TYR A 226 -6.15 13.84 -4.45
C TYR A 226 -5.50 12.46 -4.31
N SER A 227 -5.21 11.79 -5.43
CA SER A 227 -4.80 10.39 -5.44
C SER A 227 -3.35 10.20 -5.90
N ASN A 228 -2.76 11.20 -6.55
CA ASN A 228 -1.40 11.09 -7.11
C ASN A 228 -0.31 11.48 -6.09
N TYR A 229 -0.22 10.74 -4.99
CA TYR A 229 0.65 11.05 -3.83
C TYR A 229 1.84 10.08 -3.66
N PHE A 230 2.08 9.16 -4.60
CA PHE A 230 3.13 8.15 -4.47
C PHE A 230 4.51 8.64 -4.94
N ILE A 231 4.58 9.57 -5.89
CA ILE A 231 5.85 10.02 -6.47
C ILE A 231 6.79 10.65 -5.43
N GLN A 232 6.22 11.28 -4.41
CA GLN A 232 6.94 11.86 -3.27
C GLN A 232 7.70 10.78 -2.48
N ASP A 233 7.16 9.57 -2.33
CA ASP A 233 7.87 8.45 -1.69
C ASP A 233 9.06 7.96 -2.52
N TYR A 234 8.97 8.03 -3.86
CA TYR A 234 10.09 7.71 -4.74
C TYR A 234 11.19 8.77 -4.65
N TRP A 235 10.84 10.06 -4.73
CA TRP A 235 11.82 11.14 -4.63
C TRP A 235 12.49 11.22 -3.25
N THR A 236 11.76 10.93 -2.16
CA THR A 236 12.37 10.86 -0.82
C THR A 236 13.24 9.63 -0.62
N MET A 237 12.96 8.51 -1.31
CA MET A 237 13.88 7.38 -1.36
C MET A 237 15.22 7.76 -2.04
N LEU A 238 15.19 8.58 -3.08
CA LEU A 238 16.40 9.04 -3.78
C LEU A 238 17.17 10.12 -3.02
N HIS A 239 16.47 11.11 -2.47
CA HIS A 239 17.08 12.37 -2.02
C HIS A 239 16.91 12.67 -0.53
N GLY A 240 16.31 11.75 0.23
CA GLY A 240 16.05 11.88 1.65
C GLY A 240 14.65 12.43 1.99
N MET A 241 14.20 12.19 3.22
CA MET A 241 12.86 12.53 3.71
C MET A 241 12.54 14.03 3.65
N ASP A 242 13.56 14.89 3.77
CA ASP A 242 13.40 16.35 3.74
C ASP A 242 13.37 16.95 2.34
N PHE A 243 13.59 16.14 1.29
CA PHE A 243 13.71 16.64 -0.07
C PHE A 243 12.45 17.35 -0.56
N ILE A 244 11.26 16.83 -0.23
CA ILE A 244 10.00 17.47 -0.62
C ILE A 244 9.86 18.84 0.05
N GLY A 245 10.10 18.96 1.35
CA GLY A 245 10.05 20.26 2.04
C GLY A 245 11.07 21.26 1.48
N ARG A 246 12.27 20.80 1.08
CA ARG A 246 13.24 21.61 0.33
C ARG A 246 12.70 22.06 -1.02
N MET A 247 12.06 21.16 -1.77
CA MET A 247 11.51 21.47 -3.09
C MET A 247 10.43 22.55 -3.01
N TRP A 248 9.57 22.51 -1.97
CA TRP A 248 8.64 23.59 -1.68
C TRP A 248 9.38 24.91 -1.38
N ASN A 249 10.34 24.88 -0.45
CA ASN A 249 11.12 26.06 -0.05
C ASN A 249 11.98 26.67 -1.16
N GLU A 250 12.44 25.87 -2.13
CA GLU A 250 13.38 26.30 -3.18
C GLU A 250 12.72 26.46 -4.55
N SER A 251 11.41 26.25 -4.68
CA SER A 251 10.63 26.50 -5.91
C SER A 251 10.75 27.96 -6.35
N LYS A 252 10.60 28.24 -7.66
CA LYS A 252 10.70 29.61 -8.19
C LYS A 252 9.54 29.88 -9.12
N SER A 253 8.78 30.94 -8.90
CA SER A 253 7.71 31.29 -9.84
C SER A 253 8.29 31.66 -11.22
N PRO A 254 7.75 31.12 -12.34
CA PRO A 254 6.58 30.26 -12.47
C PRO A 254 6.87 28.75 -12.69
N GLU A 255 7.98 28.20 -12.17
CA GLU A 255 8.35 26.78 -12.29
C GLU A 255 7.27 25.83 -11.74
N ASP A 256 7.03 24.71 -12.41
CA ASP A 256 6.26 23.59 -11.85
C ASP A 256 7.18 22.62 -11.03
N PRO A 257 6.61 21.60 -10.36
CA PRO A 257 7.39 20.62 -9.61
C PRO A 257 8.42 19.83 -10.43
N VAL A 258 8.18 19.61 -11.73
CA VAL A 258 9.13 18.89 -12.61
C VAL A 258 10.34 19.77 -12.89
N GLU A 259 10.13 21.03 -13.26
CA GLU A 259 11.20 21.99 -13.48
C GLU A 259 12.03 22.23 -12.21
N ALA A 260 11.37 22.39 -11.07
CA ALA A 260 12.03 22.55 -9.78
C ALA A 260 12.88 21.31 -9.43
N TYR A 261 12.32 20.10 -9.59
CA TYR A 261 13.03 18.85 -9.36
C TYR A 261 14.28 18.75 -10.21
N GLN A 262 14.16 18.94 -11.54
CA GLN A 262 15.27 18.86 -12.49
C GLN A 262 16.37 19.87 -12.17
N ARG A 263 16.00 21.12 -11.84
CA ARG A 263 16.95 22.16 -11.45
C ARG A 263 17.70 21.79 -10.17
N MET A 264 16.99 21.31 -9.14
CA MET A 264 17.56 21.00 -7.83
C MET A 264 18.47 19.77 -7.87
N THR A 265 18.10 18.75 -8.64
CA THR A 265 18.86 17.51 -8.78
C THR A 265 19.89 17.57 -9.91
N LYS A 266 19.85 18.62 -10.75
CA LYS A 266 20.75 18.86 -11.89
C LYS A 266 20.71 17.75 -12.94
N ILE A 267 19.55 17.13 -13.11
CA ILE A 267 19.36 16.10 -14.12
C ILE A 267 18.77 16.70 -15.41
N THR A 268 19.08 16.06 -16.53
CA THR A 268 18.50 16.42 -17.82
C THR A 268 17.07 15.89 -17.94
N GLN A 269 16.31 16.38 -18.92
CA GLN A 269 14.99 15.82 -19.25
C GLN A 269 15.04 14.30 -19.49
N SER A 270 16.05 13.81 -20.23
CA SER A 270 16.18 12.37 -20.48
C SER A 270 16.39 11.59 -19.20
N ALA A 271 17.26 12.09 -18.31
CA ALA A 271 17.51 11.44 -17.02
C ALA A 271 16.29 11.48 -16.10
N PHE A 272 15.49 12.56 -16.15
CA PHE A 272 14.21 12.60 -15.45
C PHE A 272 13.24 11.54 -15.99
N CYS A 273 13.11 11.41 -17.32
CA CYS A 273 12.30 10.34 -17.91
C CYS A 273 12.78 8.93 -17.51
N ASP A 274 14.10 8.73 -17.37
CA ASP A 274 14.68 7.47 -16.90
C ASP A 274 14.30 7.18 -15.44
N GLU A 275 14.32 8.20 -14.57
CA GLU A 275 13.83 8.10 -13.19
C GLU A 275 12.32 7.84 -13.11
N MET A 276 11.52 8.47 -13.96
CA MET A 276 10.07 8.21 -14.00
C MET A 276 9.74 6.78 -14.43
N TYR A 277 10.55 6.18 -15.31
CA TYR A 277 10.46 4.75 -15.61
C TYR A 277 10.86 3.88 -14.42
N ASP A 278 11.98 4.16 -13.75
CA ASP A 278 12.40 3.39 -12.56
C ASP A 278 11.34 3.46 -11.45
N CYS A 279 10.73 4.63 -11.26
CA CYS A 279 9.57 4.82 -10.39
C CYS A 279 8.41 3.89 -10.80
N ALA A 280 7.99 3.93 -12.06
CA ALA A 280 6.92 3.08 -12.59
C ALA A 280 7.21 1.57 -12.44
N ALA A 281 8.46 1.16 -12.71
CA ALA A 281 8.91 -0.21 -12.60
C ALA A 281 8.85 -0.71 -11.14
N ARG A 282 9.28 0.12 -10.18
CA ARG A 282 9.17 -0.20 -8.75
C ARG A 282 7.71 -0.26 -8.30
N PHE A 283 6.86 0.66 -8.76
CA PHE A 283 5.44 0.68 -8.44
C PHE A 283 4.64 -0.49 -9.03
N ALA A 284 5.20 -1.28 -9.96
CA ALA A 284 4.59 -2.54 -10.39
C ALA A 284 4.43 -3.54 -9.22
N SER A 285 5.28 -3.44 -8.18
CA SER A 285 5.23 -4.29 -6.99
C SER A 285 5.43 -3.53 -5.67
N TRP A 286 5.21 -2.21 -5.70
CA TRP A 286 5.42 -1.29 -4.56
C TRP A 286 6.83 -1.39 -3.95
N ASP A 287 7.85 -1.52 -4.81
CA ASP A 287 9.24 -1.75 -4.42
C ASP A 287 9.98 -0.49 -3.95
N ILE A 288 9.34 0.25 -3.06
CA ILE A 288 9.91 1.37 -2.31
C ILE A 288 9.98 0.96 -0.85
N PRO A 289 11.13 1.10 -0.15
CA PRO A 289 11.28 0.61 1.23
C PRO A 289 10.16 1.05 2.17
N ALA A 290 9.71 2.31 2.09
CA ALA A 290 8.63 2.84 2.91
C ALA A 290 7.23 2.29 2.57
N LEU A 291 7.05 1.72 1.38
CA LEU A 291 5.76 1.25 0.88
C LEU A 291 5.61 -0.28 0.91
N ARG A 292 6.72 -1.03 0.87
CA ARG A 292 6.72 -2.49 0.66
C ARG A 292 5.76 -3.24 1.59
N SER A 293 5.82 -2.99 2.90
CA SER A 293 4.98 -3.70 3.88
C SER A 293 3.50 -3.37 3.76
N TYR A 294 3.18 -2.13 3.41
CA TYR A 294 1.79 -1.67 3.27
C TYR A 294 1.18 -2.10 1.92
N GLY A 295 2.00 -2.11 0.86
CA GLY A 295 1.60 -2.42 -0.50
C GLY A 295 1.65 -3.91 -0.89
N GLU A 296 2.30 -4.78 -0.11
CA GLU A 296 2.47 -6.20 -0.46
C GLU A 296 1.15 -6.91 -0.80
N SER A 297 0.13 -6.73 0.04
CA SER A 297 -1.22 -7.29 -0.19
C SER A 297 -1.98 -6.64 -1.36
N LYS A 298 -1.45 -5.55 -1.92
CA LYS A 298 -2.07 -4.73 -2.98
C LYS A 298 -1.36 -4.85 -4.32
N ILE A 299 -0.35 -5.70 -4.46
CA ILE A 299 0.35 -5.91 -5.74
C ILE A 299 -0.63 -6.35 -6.85
N ASP A 300 -1.63 -7.15 -6.49
CA ASP A 300 -2.69 -7.60 -7.41
C ASP A 300 -3.87 -6.66 -7.58
N ALA A 301 -3.93 -5.56 -6.82
CA ALA A 301 -5.06 -4.64 -6.89
C ALA A 301 -5.10 -3.85 -8.20
N ARG A 302 -3.96 -3.74 -8.91
CA ARG A 302 -3.86 -3.01 -10.16
C ARG A 302 -4.65 -3.73 -11.27
N PRO A 303 -5.60 -3.06 -11.94
CA PRO A 303 -6.26 -3.64 -13.09
C PRO A 303 -5.27 -3.85 -14.24
N GLN A 304 -5.54 -4.86 -15.07
CA GLN A 304 -4.79 -5.04 -16.32
C GLN A 304 -4.94 -3.77 -17.17
N THR A 305 -3.82 -3.29 -17.73
CA THR A 305 -3.86 -2.15 -18.68
C THR A 305 -4.81 -2.48 -19.82
N LYS A 306 -5.74 -1.55 -20.14
CA LYS A 306 -6.72 -1.77 -21.20
C LYS A 306 -6.03 -1.71 -22.56
N MET A 307 -6.12 -2.81 -23.30
CA MET A 307 -5.48 -2.97 -24.62
C MET A 307 -6.39 -3.74 -25.57
N ASN A 308 -6.30 -3.41 -26.86
CA ASN A 308 -7.08 -4.00 -27.93
C ASN A 308 -6.19 -4.85 -28.83
N ARG A 309 -6.54 -6.13 -29.02
CA ARG A 309 -5.80 -7.04 -29.91
C ARG A 309 -6.02 -6.63 -31.36
N GLN A 310 -4.92 -6.50 -32.10
CA GLN A 310 -4.90 -6.15 -33.51
C GLN A 310 -4.78 -7.40 -34.38
N SER A 311 -5.09 -7.28 -35.67
CA SER A 311 -5.03 -8.39 -36.64
C SER A 311 -3.60 -8.93 -36.87
N ASP A 312 -2.57 -8.10 -36.62
CA ASP A 312 -1.16 -8.47 -36.69
C ASP A 312 -0.63 -9.12 -35.39
N GLY A 313 -1.52 -9.41 -34.44
CA GLY A 313 -1.22 -10.06 -33.17
C GLY A 313 -0.66 -9.13 -32.09
N TYR A 314 -0.50 -7.82 -32.37
CA TYR A 314 -0.10 -6.86 -31.35
C TYR A 314 -1.27 -6.49 -30.44
N TRP A 315 -0.95 -6.14 -29.19
CA TRP A 315 -1.84 -5.45 -28.28
C TRP A 315 -1.57 -3.95 -28.37
N GLN A 316 -2.55 -3.17 -28.83
CA GLN A 316 -2.48 -1.72 -28.85
C GLN A 316 -3.13 -1.16 -27.59
N VAL A 317 -2.50 -0.17 -26.96
CA VAL A 317 -3.09 0.50 -25.79
C VAL A 317 -4.42 1.18 -26.17
N ASP A 318 -5.40 1.13 -25.28
CA ASP A 318 -6.66 1.87 -25.43
C ASP A 318 -6.43 3.36 -25.12
N SER A 319 -7.14 4.27 -25.79
CA SER A 319 -6.95 5.71 -25.57
C SER A 319 -7.29 6.14 -24.13
N LEU A 320 -8.16 5.42 -23.43
CA LEU A 320 -8.49 5.67 -22.01
C LEU A 320 -7.43 5.15 -21.01
N SER A 321 -6.37 4.52 -21.50
CA SER A 321 -5.23 4.05 -20.67
C SER A 321 -3.89 4.44 -21.28
N CYS A 322 -3.89 5.27 -22.32
CA CYS A 322 -2.69 5.69 -23.02
C CYS A 322 -1.85 6.57 -22.09
N PRO A 323 -0.54 6.29 -21.91
CA PRO A 323 0.32 7.13 -21.08
C PRO A 323 0.38 8.57 -21.61
N GLU A 324 0.32 9.53 -20.70
CA GLU A 324 0.65 10.95 -20.89
C GLU A 324 2.08 11.19 -20.37
N ASN A 325 2.57 12.44 -20.29
CA ASN A 325 3.93 12.69 -19.82
C ASN A 325 4.17 12.11 -18.43
N TYR A 326 5.18 11.25 -18.30
CA TYR A 326 5.59 10.61 -17.05
C TYR A 326 4.57 9.64 -16.45
N GLY A 327 3.35 9.59 -16.99
CA GLY A 327 2.37 8.55 -16.72
C GLY A 327 2.86 7.19 -17.23
N TYR A 328 2.26 6.12 -16.71
CA TYR A 328 2.74 4.77 -16.99
C TYR A 328 1.65 3.70 -17.03
N ASN A 329 1.97 2.61 -17.71
CA ASN A 329 1.20 1.38 -17.74
C ASN A 329 2.02 0.23 -17.15
N VAL A 330 1.33 -0.65 -16.43
CA VAL A 330 1.90 -1.90 -15.92
C VAL A 330 1.05 -3.02 -16.52
N ILE A 331 1.62 -3.73 -17.50
CA ILE A 331 0.97 -4.83 -18.21
C ILE A 331 1.38 -6.12 -17.50
N ARG A 332 0.44 -6.78 -16.82
CA ARG A 332 0.72 -8.09 -16.22
C ARG A 332 0.80 -9.15 -17.31
N LEU A 333 1.80 -10.02 -17.19
CA LEU A 333 2.07 -11.08 -18.14
C LEU A 333 1.91 -12.46 -17.49
N ASN A 334 1.72 -13.48 -18.32
CA ASN A 334 1.89 -14.86 -17.88
C ASN A 334 3.37 -15.13 -17.56
N VAL A 335 3.64 -15.79 -16.45
CA VAL A 335 4.97 -16.33 -16.16
C VAL A 335 5.21 -17.50 -17.13
N PRO A 336 6.34 -17.54 -17.86
CA PRO A 336 6.59 -18.61 -18.81
C PRO A 336 6.86 -19.95 -18.10
N SER A 337 6.30 -21.04 -18.63
CA SER A 337 6.42 -22.40 -18.04
C SER A 337 7.68 -23.15 -18.46
N ASN A 338 8.14 -22.98 -19.70
CA ASN A 338 9.18 -23.82 -20.33
C ASN A 338 10.35 -23.04 -20.96
N SER A 339 10.26 -21.71 -21.02
CA SER A 339 11.31 -20.84 -21.55
C SER A 339 11.48 -19.66 -20.61
N ASN A 340 12.60 -19.59 -19.91
CA ASN A 340 12.88 -18.39 -19.12
C ASN A 340 13.00 -17.14 -20.01
N LYS A 341 13.22 -17.27 -21.33
CA LYS A 341 13.32 -16.12 -22.23
C LYS A 341 11.97 -15.68 -22.77
N VAL A 342 11.57 -14.47 -22.40
CA VAL A 342 10.43 -13.73 -22.97
C VAL A 342 10.92 -12.61 -23.88
N LYS A 343 10.15 -12.28 -24.91
CA LYS A 343 10.42 -11.12 -25.77
C LYS A 343 9.22 -10.20 -25.84
N ALA A 344 9.48 -8.90 -25.98
CA ALA A 344 8.47 -7.92 -26.34
C ALA A 344 8.91 -7.16 -27.61
N TYR A 345 8.06 -7.17 -28.63
CA TYR A 345 8.18 -6.34 -29.82
C TYR A 345 7.39 -5.07 -29.57
N PHE A 346 8.10 -3.96 -29.39
CA PHE A 346 7.50 -2.67 -29.06
C PHE A 346 7.40 -1.79 -30.30
N GLN A 347 6.29 -1.06 -30.44
CA GLN A 347 6.15 -0.01 -31.43
C GLN A 347 5.38 1.20 -30.86
N GLY A 348 6.03 2.36 -30.83
CA GLY A 348 5.39 3.66 -30.61
C GLY A 348 4.51 4.06 -31.79
N LEU A 349 3.38 4.72 -31.50
CA LEU A 349 2.33 5.05 -32.45
C LEU A 349 1.94 6.53 -32.42
N ALA A 350 2.81 7.40 -31.91
CA ALA A 350 2.51 8.84 -31.76
C ALA A 350 1.98 9.46 -33.06
N GLY A 351 0.91 10.25 -32.93
CA GLY A 351 0.20 10.85 -34.06
C GLY A 351 -0.83 9.96 -34.75
N SER A 352 -1.05 8.72 -34.28
CA SER A 352 -2.08 7.81 -34.81
C SER A 352 -3.50 8.33 -34.56
N THR A 353 -4.43 7.99 -35.46
CA THR A 353 -5.86 8.31 -35.30
C THR A 353 -6.45 7.58 -34.09
N GLY A 354 -7.35 8.25 -33.37
CA GLY A 354 -7.98 7.72 -32.16
C GLY A 354 -7.28 8.10 -30.84
N PHE A 355 -6.16 8.81 -30.93
CA PHE A 355 -5.43 9.37 -29.78
C PHE A 355 -5.31 10.89 -29.90
N ARG A 356 -5.13 11.57 -28.77
CA ARG A 356 -4.84 13.00 -28.73
C ARG A 356 -3.46 13.28 -29.32
N LYS A 357 -3.32 14.43 -30.00
CA LYS A 357 -2.14 14.76 -30.81
C LYS A 357 -1.49 16.08 -30.39
N LEU A 358 -1.41 16.35 -29.09
CA LEU A 358 -0.60 17.46 -28.59
C LEU A 358 0.90 17.10 -28.67
N LEU A 359 1.69 17.94 -29.34
CA LEU A 359 3.16 17.85 -29.41
C LEU A 359 3.72 16.45 -29.72
N TYR A 360 3.01 15.66 -30.52
CA TYR A 360 3.30 14.23 -30.72
C TYR A 360 4.69 13.94 -31.30
N GLY A 361 5.34 14.91 -31.96
CA GLY A 361 6.73 14.80 -32.43
C GLY A 361 7.78 14.74 -31.31
N TYR A 362 7.38 15.05 -30.07
CA TYR A 362 8.21 14.94 -28.86
C TYR A 362 8.05 13.58 -28.15
N ALA A 363 7.25 12.66 -28.70
CA ALA A 363 7.03 11.35 -28.11
C ALA A 363 8.33 10.55 -27.97
N GLU A 364 8.63 10.14 -26.75
CA GLU A 364 9.45 8.97 -26.49
C GLU A 364 8.80 8.09 -25.42
N TRP A 365 9.30 6.87 -25.30
CA TRP A 365 8.85 5.88 -24.34
C TRP A 365 10.05 5.30 -23.61
N ARG A 366 9.84 4.92 -22.36
CA ARG A 366 10.72 4.02 -21.61
C ARG A 366 9.96 2.76 -21.26
N TYR A 367 10.58 1.61 -21.42
CA TYR A 367 9.92 0.33 -21.14
C TYR A 367 10.89 -0.79 -20.78
N GLY A 368 10.35 -1.84 -20.16
CA GLY A 368 11.09 -3.05 -19.81
C GLY A 368 10.29 -3.99 -18.92
N PHE A 369 10.90 -5.12 -18.56
CA PHE A 369 10.28 -6.15 -17.75
C PHE A 369 10.59 -5.99 -16.26
N VAL A 370 9.62 -6.38 -15.44
CA VAL A 370 9.76 -6.48 -13.98
C VAL A 370 9.31 -7.87 -13.55
N ALA A 371 10.14 -8.57 -12.79
CA ALA A 371 9.79 -9.85 -12.18
C ALA A 371 9.77 -9.74 -10.66
N LEU A 372 8.77 -10.34 -10.02
CA LEU A 372 8.72 -10.57 -8.57
C LEU A 372 8.89 -12.06 -8.32
N LEU A 373 9.82 -12.43 -7.45
CA LEU A 373 10.12 -13.82 -7.11
C LEU A 373 9.29 -14.29 -5.90
N GLU A 374 9.20 -15.60 -5.70
CA GLU A 374 8.47 -16.20 -4.58
C GLU A 374 8.97 -15.72 -3.19
N ASN A 375 10.26 -15.39 -3.08
CA ASN A 375 10.86 -14.86 -1.86
C ASN A 375 10.70 -13.33 -1.69
N GLY A 376 9.95 -12.67 -2.58
CA GLY A 376 9.74 -11.23 -2.56
C GLY A 376 10.84 -10.40 -3.22
N GLN A 377 11.92 -10.98 -3.76
CA GLN A 377 12.91 -10.21 -4.52
C GLN A 377 12.34 -9.71 -5.85
N ARG A 378 12.80 -8.54 -6.30
CA ARG A 378 12.46 -7.97 -7.61
C ARG A 378 13.66 -8.03 -8.54
N VAL A 379 13.41 -8.32 -9.82
CA VAL A 379 14.42 -8.27 -10.87
C VAL A 379 13.89 -7.40 -12.01
N TYR A 380 14.70 -6.44 -12.45
CA TYR A 380 14.37 -5.48 -13.49
C TYR A 380 15.20 -5.79 -14.74
N SER A 381 14.59 -5.78 -15.92
CA SER A 381 15.38 -5.79 -17.17
C SER A 381 16.09 -4.45 -17.36
N PRO A 382 17.13 -4.37 -18.20
CA PRO A 382 17.60 -3.09 -18.69
C PRO A 382 16.44 -2.31 -19.33
N MET A 383 16.30 -1.05 -18.94
CA MET A 383 15.35 -0.12 -19.54
C MET A 383 15.69 0.12 -21.01
N GLN A 384 14.66 0.13 -21.85
CA GLN A 384 14.77 0.45 -23.27
C GLN A 384 14.16 1.81 -23.58
N THR A 385 14.45 2.30 -24.78
CA THR A 385 13.94 3.58 -25.27
C THR A 385 13.46 3.44 -26.70
N ALA A 386 12.23 3.90 -26.96
CA ALA A 386 11.72 4.14 -28.31
C ALA A 386 11.44 5.64 -28.47
N ARG A 387 11.58 6.16 -29.68
CA ARG A 387 11.38 7.59 -29.99
C ARG A 387 10.46 7.76 -31.17
N TYR A 388 9.85 8.93 -31.33
CA TYR A 388 9.01 9.25 -32.49
C TYR A 388 9.66 8.87 -33.84
N LEU A 389 10.94 9.19 -34.04
CA LEU A 389 11.67 8.90 -35.28
C LEU A 389 12.24 7.47 -35.36
N SER A 390 12.29 6.76 -34.24
CA SER A 390 12.77 5.37 -34.15
C SER A 390 11.83 4.58 -33.23
N PRO A 391 10.58 4.34 -33.66
CA PRO A 391 9.52 3.93 -32.74
C PRO A 391 9.50 2.42 -32.47
N LYS A 392 10.31 1.62 -33.16
CA LYS A 392 10.29 0.16 -33.08
C LYS A 392 11.52 -0.36 -32.35
N ASP A 393 11.31 -1.37 -31.53
CA ASP A 393 12.38 -2.05 -30.80
C ASP A 393 11.96 -3.48 -30.43
N THR A 394 12.92 -4.31 -30.04
CA THR A 394 12.68 -5.65 -29.51
C THR A 394 13.53 -5.88 -28.29
N VAL A 395 12.89 -6.21 -27.17
CA VAL A 395 13.57 -6.49 -25.90
C VAL A 395 13.41 -7.95 -25.51
N GLU A 396 14.50 -8.57 -25.08
CA GLU A 396 14.55 -9.92 -24.54
C GLU A 396 14.85 -9.87 -23.03
N PHE A 397 14.17 -10.70 -22.25
CA PHE A 397 14.40 -10.84 -20.82
C PHE A 397 14.37 -12.30 -20.41
N THR A 398 15.33 -12.71 -19.60
CA THR A 398 15.31 -14.04 -18.97
C THR A 398 14.62 -13.94 -17.63
N ALA A 399 13.34 -14.31 -17.58
CA ALA A 399 12.56 -14.50 -16.37
C ALA A 399 13.36 -15.36 -15.37
N PRO A 400 13.62 -14.84 -14.15
CA PRO A 400 14.38 -15.58 -13.17
C PRO A 400 13.66 -16.85 -12.71
N THR A 401 14.41 -17.81 -12.18
CA THR A 401 13.83 -18.97 -11.49
C THR A 401 12.96 -18.52 -10.32
N ASN A 402 11.88 -19.25 -10.03
CA ASN A 402 10.91 -18.91 -8.97
C ASN A 402 10.23 -17.55 -9.20
N CYS A 403 10.08 -17.12 -10.46
CA CYS A 403 9.32 -15.93 -10.81
C CYS A 403 7.83 -16.17 -10.48
N LYS A 404 7.32 -15.42 -9.50
CA LYS A 404 5.92 -15.43 -9.07
C LYS A 404 5.06 -14.55 -9.96
N ARG A 405 5.60 -13.41 -10.40
CA ARG A 405 4.91 -12.45 -11.28
C ARG A 405 5.87 -11.83 -12.28
N LEU A 406 5.33 -11.53 -13.46
CA LEU A 406 6.02 -10.85 -14.52
C LEU A 406 5.14 -9.71 -15.03
N TRP A 407 5.74 -8.55 -15.27
CA TRP A 407 5.10 -7.40 -15.89
C TRP A 407 5.98 -6.83 -17.00
N PHE A 408 5.34 -6.15 -17.94
CA PHE A 408 5.98 -5.23 -18.87
C PHE A 408 5.48 -3.81 -18.56
N VAL A 409 6.41 -2.91 -18.27
CA VAL A 409 6.10 -1.53 -17.85
C VAL A 409 6.44 -0.60 -18.99
N VAL A 410 5.56 0.37 -19.27
CA VAL A 410 5.74 1.40 -20.29
C VAL A 410 5.43 2.76 -19.67
N SER A 411 6.32 3.73 -19.83
CA SER A 411 6.13 5.11 -19.35
C SER A 411 6.28 6.11 -20.51
N GLY A 412 5.46 7.16 -20.48
CA GLY A 412 5.57 8.31 -21.36
C GLY A 412 6.80 9.14 -21.00
N ALA A 413 7.69 9.37 -21.97
CA ALA A 413 8.99 9.98 -21.73
C ALA A 413 9.26 11.09 -22.75
N PRO A 414 8.59 12.25 -22.66
CA PRO A 414 8.69 13.27 -23.69
C PRO A 414 10.13 13.80 -23.80
N LYS A 415 10.55 14.09 -25.03
CA LYS A 415 11.88 14.66 -25.34
C LYS A 415 12.15 15.99 -24.63
N ALA A 416 11.11 16.75 -24.33
CA ALA A 416 11.16 18.02 -23.60
C ALA A 416 9.99 18.07 -22.60
N HIS A 417 10.16 18.77 -21.49
CA HIS A 417 9.08 19.06 -20.56
C HIS A 417 8.29 20.31 -21.00
N TRP A 418 6.98 20.28 -20.77
CA TRP A 418 6.11 21.45 -20.74
C TRP A 418 5.14 21.31 -19.57
N ARG A 419 4.73 22.45 -19.02
CA ARG A 419 3.84 22.49 -17.85
C ARG A 419 2.46 21.97 -18.19
N HIS A 420 1.89 21.24 -17.23
CA HIS A 420 0.50 20.78 -17.27
C HIS A 420 -0.39 21.81 -16.57
N ALA A 421 -1.12 22.62 -17.34
CA ALA A 421 -2.02 23.61 -16.78
C ALA A 421 -3.24 22.94 -16.15
N TRP A 422 -3.79 23.51 -15.08
CA TRP A 422 -5.09 23.08 -14.57
C TRP A 422 -6.19 23.85 -15.31
N ASP A 423 -6.83 23.17 -16.27
CA ASP A 423 -7.93 23.73 -17.06
C ASP A 423 -9.20 22.85 -17.07
N ASN A 424 -9.12 21.63 -16.54
CA ASN A 424 -10.18 20.61 -16.55
C ASN A 424 -10.58 20.18 -17.97
N ASP A 425 -9.65 20.19 -18.92
CA ASP A 425 -9.87 19.80 -20.31
C ASP A 425 -8.86 18.74 -20.79
N ASP A 426 -9.19 17.48 -20.52
CA ASP A 426 -8.49 16.30 -21.01
C ASP A 426 -8.29 16.26 -22.55
N SER A 427 -9.00 17.07 -23.34
CA SER A 427 -8.92 17.02 -24.81
C SER A 427 -7.64 17.65 -25.36
N ASN A 428 -7.00 18.52 -24.58
CA ASN A 428 -5.79 19.22 -24.97
C ASN A 428 -4.50 18.53 -24.45
N ASP A 429 -4.60 17.53 -23.58
CA ASP A 429 -3.46 16.78 -23.05
C ASP A 429 -2.78 15.85 -24.07
N GLU A 430 -1.48 15.64 -23.92
CA GLU A 430 -0.74 14.69 -24.73
C GLU A 430 -1.19 13.22 -24.54
N GLN A 431 -0.84 12.38 -25.51
CA GLN A 431 -0.93 10.93 -25.42
C GLN A 431 0.24 10.27 -26.16
N TRP A 432 0.80 9.24 -25.55
CA TRP A 432 1.94 8.46 -26.06
C TRP A 432 1.51 7.04 -26.43
N PRO A 433 0.74 6.85 -27.51
CA PRO A 433 0.20 5.54 -27.86
C PRO A 433 1.30 4.59 -28.32
N TYR A 434 1.10 3.31 -28.03
CA TYR A 434 1.99 2.24 -28.43
C TYR A 434 1.22 0.94 -28.68
N LYS A 435 1.89 0.00 -29.32
CA LYS A 435 1.48 -1.41 -29.37
C LYS A 435 2.65 -2.33 -29.03
N VAL A 436 2.34 -3.48 -28.45
CA VAL A 436 3.33 -4.49 -28.06
C VAL A 436 2.85 -5.90 -28.37
N LYS A 437 3.74 -6.77 -28.82
CA LYS A 437 3.51 -8.21 -28.98
C LYS A 437 4.52 -8.97 -28.14
N PHE A 438 4.12 -10.10 -27.56
CA PHE A 438 4.99 -10.92 -26.72
C PHE A 438 5.25 -12.29 -27.35
N ASP A 439 6.48 -12.80 -27.20
CA ASP A 439 6.80 -14.21 -27.46
C ASP A 439 7.15 -14.92 -26.14
N ASN A 440 6.78 -16.20 -26.05
CA ASN A 440 6.89 -17.05 -24.85
C ASN A 440 6.15 -16.51 -23.62
N SER A 441 5.27 -15.53 -23.81
CA SER A 441 4.36 -14.98 -22.82
C SER A 441 3.25 -14.25 -23.55
N ASN A 442 2.25 -13.78 -22.83
CA ASN A 442 1.22 -12.89 -23.32
C ASN A 442 0.64 -12.12 -22.12
N LEU A 443 -0.32 -11.22 -22.35
CA LEU A 443 -1.12 -10.62 -21.28
C LEU A 443 -1.63 -11.71 -20.34
N TYR A 444 -1.60 -11.45 -19.04
CA TYR A 444 -2.00 -12.42 -18.03
C TYR A 444 -3.40 -12.98 -18.33
N GLY A 445 -3.50 -14.31 -18.41
CA GLY A 445 -4.74 -15.01 -18.73
C GLY A 445 -5.06 -15.12 -20.23
N THR A 446 -4.23 -14.56 -21.11
CA THR A 446 -4.30 -14.79 -22.56
C THR A 446 -3.28 -15.87 -22.96
N PHE A 447 -3.69 -16.85 -23.75
CA PHE A 447 -2.83 -17.93 -24.21
C PHE A 447 -2.94 -18.11 -25.73
N ASP A 448 -1.79 -18.24 -26.38
CA ASP A 448 -1.71 -18.59 -27.80
C ASP A 448 -1.66 -20.12 -27.92
N TYR A 449 -2.67 -20.68 -28.59
CA TYR A 449 -2.78 -22.11 -28.83
C TYR A 449 -2.50 -22.43 -30.30
N SER A 450 -1.65 -23.42 -30.53
CA SER A 450 -1.44 -24.05 -31.82
C SER A 450 -2.56 -25.04 -32.15
N ASN A 451 -2.55 -25.55 -33.39
CA ASN A 451 -3.51 -26.58 -33.83
C ASN A 451 -3.23 -27.96 -33.21
N THR A 452 -2.07 -28.16 -32.58
CA THR A 452 -1.70 -29.40 -31.89
C THR A 452 -2.03 -29.38 -30.41
N ASP A 453 -2.31 -28.21 -29.83
CA ASP A 453 -2.73 -28.11 -28.43
C ASP A 453 -4.14 -28.68 -28.27
N VAL A 454 -4.29 -29.61 -27.33
CA VAL A 454 -5.56 -30.24 -27.01
C VAL A 454 -5.88 -30.05 -25.54
N ALA A 455 -7.16 -29.87 -25.23
CA ALA A 455 -7.61 -29.91 -23.84
C ALA A 455 -7.27 -31.28 -23.24
N HIS A 456 -6.96 -31.30 -21.95
CA HIS A 456 -6.52 -32.49 -21.23
C HIS A 456 -6.94 -32.43 -19.76
N ASN A 457 -6.81 -33.56 -19.08
CA ASN A 457 -7.02 -33.63 -17.63
C ASN A 457 -5.77 -33.16 -16.90
N ASP A 458 -5.95 -32.44 -15.80
CA ASP A 458 -4.83 -32.00 -14.98
C ASP A 458 -5.14 -32.13 -13.48
N THR A 459 -4.11 -32.07 -12.65
CA THR A 459 -4.21 -32.12 -11.19
C THR A 459 -3.33 -31.06 -10.54
N LEU A 460 -3.95 -30.25 -9.68
CA LEU A 460 -3.29 -29.24 -8.86
C LEU A 460 -3.38 -29.69 -7.39
N THR A 461 -2.24 -29.76 -6.70
CA THR A 461 -2.17 -30.25 -5.32
C THR A 461 -1.74 -29.14 -4.37
N TYR A 462 -2.44 -29.03 -3.26
CA TYR A 462 -2.23 -28.04 -2.21
C TYR A 462 -2.08 -28.74 -0.86
N ASN A 463 -1.03 -28.39 -0.12
CA ASN A 463 -0.82 -28.89 1.23
C ASN A 463 -1.19 -27.79 2.23
N LEU A 464 -2.04 -28.11 3.19
CA LEU A 464 -2.60 -27.18 4.16
C LEU A 464 -2.32 -27.69 5.56
N THR A 465 -2.02 -26.77 6.47
CA THR A 465 -1.95 -27.06 7.91
C THR A 465 -3.01 -26.23 8.62
N GLN A 466 -3.82 -26.89 9.45
CA GLN A 466 -4.89 -26.22 10.21
C GLN A 466 -4.83 -26.66 11.66
N ALA A 467 -5.06 -25.72 12.58
CA ALA A 467 -5.23 -26.06 13.99
C ALA A 467 -6.53 -26.88 14.17
N PRO A 468 -6.59 -27.78 15.17
CA PRO A 468 -7.85 -28.43 15.55
C PRO A 468 -8.93 -27.39 15.85
N PHE A 469 -10.11 -27.53 15.23
CA PHE A 469 -11.23 -26.64 15.54
C PHE A 469 -12.00 -27.13 16.77
N VAL A 470 -11.85 -26.41 17.88
CA VAL A 470 -12.65 -26.60 19.10
C VAL A 470 -13.74 -25.54 19.14
N GLY A 471 -15.01 -25.93 19.03
CA GLY A 471 -16.11 -24.98 18.89
C GLY A 471 -17.49 -25.61 18.95
N SER A 472 -18.54 -24.82 18.68
CA SER A 472 -19.93 -25.31 18.63
C SER A 472 -20.42 -25.36 17.18
N THR A 473 -21.42 -26.20 16.92
CA THR A 473 -22.15 -26.21 15.63
C THR A 473 -22.93 -24.92 15.38
N SER A 474 -23.11 -24.08 16.40
CA SER A 474 -23.69 -22.73 16.31
C SER A 474 -22.67 -21.61 16.02
N SER A 475 -21.37 -21.95 15.95
CA SER A 475 -20.30 -20.98 15.62
C SER A 475 -20.03 -20.96 14.12
N ALA A 476 -19.50 -19.84 13.60
CA ALA A 476 -18.94 -19.82 12.25
C ALA A 476 -17.75 -20.78 12.15
N TYR A 477 -17.68 -21.51 11.05
CA TYR A 477 -16.66 -22.53 10.87
C TYR A 477 -15.39 -21.87 10.33
N PRO A 478 -14.24 -21.98 11.02
CA PRO A 478 -13.00 -21.42 10.52
C PRO A 478 -12.59 -22.14 9.24
N SER A 479 -12.08 -21.37 8.27
CA SER A 479 -11.59 -21.92 7.01
C SER A 479 -10.28 -21.25 6.59
N THR A 480 -9.48 -22.01 5.86
CA THR A 480 -8.29 -21.55 5.16
C THR A 480 -8.65 -21.32 3.69
N PRO A 481 -8.54 -20.09 3.18
CA PRO A 481 -8.73 -19.83 1.77
C PRO A 481 -7.57 -20.41 0.95
N VAL A 482 -7.89 -21.05 -0.17
CA VAL A 482 -6.93 -21.52 -1.17
C VAL A 482 -7.26 -20.91 -2.52
N TYR A 483 -6.31 -20.21 -3.11
CA TYR A 483 -6.45 -19.58 -4.42
C TYR A 483 -5.77 -20.46 -5.47
N PRO A 484 -6.54 -21.20 -6.28
CA PRO A 484 -5.94 -22.10 -7.26
C PRO A 484 -5.27 -21.36 -8.42
N ASP A 485 -4.32 -22.02 -9.08
CA ASP A 485 -3.76 -21.54 -10.35
C ASP A 485 -4.77 -21.71 -11.49
N MET A 486 -5.64 -20.71 -11.62
CA MET A 486 -6.68 -20.69 -12.67
C MET A 486 -6.10 -20.49 -14.08
N ALA A 487 -4.87 -19.96 -14.22
CA ALA A 487 -4.21 -19.90 -15.52
C ALA A 487 -3.90 -21.32 -16.02
N ARG A 488 -3.38 -22.18 -15.13
CA ARG A 488 -3.16 -23.60 -15.45
C ARG A 488 -4.46 -24.35 -15.75
N VAL A 489 -5.55 -24.04 -15.04
CA VAL A 489 -6.88 -24.59 -15.34
C VAL A 489 -7.34 -24.19 -16.75
N ALA A 490 -7.20 -22.92 -17.12
CA ALA A 490 -7.56 -22.42 -18.44
C ALA A 490 -6.72 -23.08 -19.54
N GLN A 491 -5.41 -23.25 -19.32
CA GLN A 491 -4.51 -23.95 -20.23
C GLN A 491 -4.90 -25.43 -20.40
N ALA A 492 -5.21 -26.14 -19.31
CA ALA A 492 -5.66 -27.52 -19.38
C ALA A 492 -6.95 -27.68 -20.21
N PHE A 493 -7.85 -26.70 -20.14
CA PHE A 493 -9.07 -26.67 -20.94
C PHE A 493 -8.92 -26.04 -22.32
N ARG A 494 -7.72 -25.53 -22.67
CA ARG A 494 -7.46 -24.78 -23.90
C ARG A 494 -8.41 -23.57 -24.06
N LEU A 495 -8.64 -22.87 -22.96
CA LEU A 495 -9.48 -21.67 -22.85
C LEU A 495 -8.63 -20.44 -22.56
N GLN A 496 -9.17 -19.24 -22.80
CA GLN A 496 -8.62 -18.05 -22.17
C GLN A 496 -9.08 -18.01 -20.71
N LEU A 497 -8.30 -17.37 -19.83
CA LEU A 497 -8.68 -17.25 -18.42
C LEU A 497 -10.03 -16.52 -18.25
N SER A 498 -10.29 -15.52 -19.09
CA SER A 498 -11.55 -14.77 -19.12
C SER A 498 -12.77 -15.64 -19.44
N ASP A 499 -12.59 -16.75 -20.16
CA ASP A 499 -13.70 -17.60 -20.60
C ASP A 499 -14.24 -18.46 -19.46
N ILE A 500 -13.42 -18.76 -18.45
CA ILE A 500 -13.75 -19.69 -17.36
C ILE A 500 -15.04 -19.27 -16.65
N ALA A 501 -15.13 -18.00 -16.26
CA ALA A 501 -16.29 -17.49 -15.52
C ALA A 501 -17.58 -17.53 -16.38
N GLY A 502 -17.50 -17.15 -17.66
CA GLY A 502 -18.65 -17.16 -18.56
C GLY A 502 -19.13 -18.56 -18.96
N LEU A 503 -18.24 -19.55 -18.91
CA LEU A 503 -18.55 -20.95 -19.19
C LEU A 503 -18.97 -21.74 -17.95
N TYR A 504 -18.77 -21.21 -16.74
CA TYR A 504 -19.22 -21.84 -15.50
C TYR A 504 -20.74 -21.96 -15.46
N GLY A 505 -21.23 -23.14 -15.10
CA GLY A 505 -22.66 -23.49 -15.09
C GLY A 505 -23.24 -23.90 -16.46
N SER A 506 -22.53 -23.65 -17.57
CA SER A 506 -22.96 -24.06 -18.92
C SER A 506 -22.09 -25.18 -19.48
N LYS A 507 -20.80 -24.91 -19.69
CA LYS A 507 -19.81 -25.88 -20.19
C LYS A 507 -18.81 -26.33 -19.13
N ILE A 508 -18.66 -25.55 -18.07
CA ILE A 508 -17.81 -25.87 -16.92
C ILE A 508 -18.71 -26.18 -15.72
N SER A 509 -18.59 -27.38 -15.17
CA SER A 509 -19.31 -27.82 -13.98
C SER A 509 -18.37 -28.07 -12.81
N TYR A 510 -18.85 -27.85 -11.59
CA TYR A 510 -18.15 -28.14 -10.35
C TYR A 510 -18.65 -29.43 -9.70
N CYS A 511 -17.74 -30.24 -9.16
CA CYS A 511 -18.08 -31.43 -8.39
C CYS A 511 -16.98 -31.80 -7.38
N ALA A 512 -17.30 -32.69 -6.45
CA ALA A 512 -16.31 -33.42 -5.67
C ALA A 512 -15.88 -34.71 -6.40
N VAL A 513 -14.64 -35.13 -6.15
CA VAL A 513 -14.10 -36.40 -6.65
C VAL A 513 -13.87 -37.33 -5.47
N ASN A 514 -14.67 -38.39 -5.36
CA ASN A 514 -14.49 -39.39 -4.32
C ASN A 514 -13.18 -40.18 -4.53
N PRO A 515 -12.62 -40.82 -3.49
CA PRO A 515 -11.39 -41.60 -3.60
C PRO A 515 -11.42 -42.72 -4.65
N ASN A 516 -12.60 -43.26 -4.98
CA ASN A 516 -12.79 -44.25 -6.05
C ASN A 516 -12.95 -43.64 -7.45
N GLY A 517 -12.81 -42.32 -7.60
CA GLY A 517 -12.96 -41.59 -8.87
C GLY A 517 -14.39 -41.21 -9.23
N THR A 518 -15.40 -41.63 -8.45
CA THR A 518 -16.80 -41.21 -8.71
C THR A 518 -16.98 -39.72 -8.44
N LEU A 519 -17.78 -39.06 -9.28
CA LEU A 519 -18.05 -37.63 -9.19
C LEU A 519 -19.35 -37.38 -8.43
N ASN A 520 -19.33 -36.44 -7.47
CA ASN A 520 -20.52 -35.98 -6.78
C ASN A 520 -20.78 -34.50 -7.11
N TYR A 521 -21.87 -34.24 -7.85
CA TYR A 521 -22.29 -32.89 -8.25
C TYR A 521 -23.24 -32.26 -7.22
N THR A 522 -23.75 -33.03 -6.28
CA THR A 522 -24.70 -32.56 -5.27
C THR A 522 -23.93 -31.95 -4.10
N SER A 523 -24.10 -30.64 -3.91
CA SER A 523 -23.49 -29.95 -2.77
C SER A 523 -24.01 -30.52 -1.46
N THR A 524 -23.09 -30.82 -0.54
CA THR A 524 -23.42 -31.28 0.81
C THR A 524 -23.05 -30.26 1.89
N ALA A 525 -22.22 -29.26 1.54
CA ALA A 525 -21.91 -28.07 2.35
C ALA A 525 -22.58 -26.81 1.74
N ASN A 526 -22.14 -25.59 2.10
CA ASN A 526 -22.70 -24.39 1.46
C ASN A 526 -22.45 -24.46 -0.05
N ALA A 527 -23.51 -24.28 -0.83
CA ALA A 527 -23.44 -24.48 -2.28
C ALA A 527 -22.68 -23.33 -2.97
N PRO A 528 -21.79 -23.63 -3.93
CA PRO A 528 -21.32 -24.97 -4.29
C PRO A 528 -20.21 -25.48 -3.34
N GLY A 529 -20.41 -26.64 -2.71
CA GLY A 529 -19.47 -27.15 -1.72
C GLY A 529 -19.80 -28.53 -1.17
N HIS A 530 -18.79 -29.21 -0.64
CA HIS A 530 -18.92 -30.59 -0.16
C HIS A 530 -18.27 -30.77 1.22
N TRP A 531 -18.95 -31.51 2.08
CA TRP A 531 -18.39 -32.13 3.27
C TRP A 531 -17.76 -33.47 2.92
N PHE A 532 -16.64 -33.79 3.57
CA PHE A 532 -15.88 -35.01 3.38
C PHE A 532 -15.69 -35.74 4.71
N ASN A 533 -15.78 -37.06 4.67
CA ASN A 533 -15.50 -37.90 5.83
C ASN A 533 -14.00 -38.16 6.01
N LYS A 534 -13.64 -38.93 7.05
CA LYS A 534 -12.24 -39.23 7.37
C LYS A 534 -11.46 -39.92 6.25
N THR A 535 -12.13 -40.60 5.31
CA THR A 535 -11.50 -41.28 4.17
C THR A 535 -11.52 -40.44 2.89
N GLY A 536 -12.07 -39.22 2.93
CA GLY A 536 -12.14 -38.31 1.79
C GLY A 536 -13.33 -38.54 0.86
N TYR A 537 -14.32 -39.36 1.22
CA TYR A 537 -15.59 -39.45 0.50
C TYR A 537 -16.52 -38.31 0.88
N THR A 538 -17.31 -37.83 -0.07
CA THR A 538 -18.37 -36.85 0.24
C THR A 538 -19.39 -37.44 1.21
N THR A 539 -19.82 -36.64 2.17
CA THR A 539 -20.85 -36.98 3.16
C THR A 539 -21.76 -35.78 3.36
N ASN A 540 -22.91 -35.97 4.02
CA ASN A 540 -23.74 -34.88 4.52
C ASN A 540 -23.14 -34.30 5.81
N TRP A 541 -23.62 -33.12 6.20
CA TRP A 541 -23.29 -32.48 7.48
C TRP A 541 -23.71 -33.38 8.67
N GLY A 542 -22.82 -33.53 9.66
CA GLY A 542 -23.03 -34.32 10.86
C GLY A 542 -21.72 -34.92 11.40
N ASN A 543 -21.82 -35.91 12.29
CA ASN A 543 -20.65 -36.45 13.03
C ASN A 543 -19.63 -37.21 12.18
N SER A 544 -19.91 -37.43 10.89
CA SER A 544 -19.01 -38.06 9.93
C SER A 544 -18.32 -37.05 9.00
N SER A 545 -18.63 -35.76 9.08
CA SER A 545 -18.09 -34.70 8.22
C SER A 545 -16.84 -34.11 8.87
N TYR A 546 -15.63 -34.47 8.43
CA TYR A 546 -14.41 -33.98 9.07
C TYR A 546 -13.95 -32.65 8.47
N ILE A 547 -13.88 -32.59 7.13
CA ILE A 547 -13.38 -31.45 6.37
C ILE A 547 -14.47 -30.99 5.40
N PHE A 548 -14.65 -29.68 5.21
CA PHE A 548 -15.42 -29.14 4.10
C PHE A 548 -14.54 -28.40 3.10
N SER A 549 -15.03 -28.31 1.87
CA SER A 549 -14.48 -27.45 0.83
C SER A 549 -15.61 -26.78 0.06
N GLU A 550 -15.62 -25.45 0.08
CA GLU A 550 -16.64 -24.61 -0.55
C GLU A 550 -15.98 -23.70 -1.59
N LEU A 551 -16.58 -23.61 -2.78
CA LEU A 551 -16.05 -22.82 -3.90
C LEU A 551 -16.75 -21.46 -3.96
N ASN A 552 -15.97 -20.39 -3.94
CA ASN A 552 -16.46 -19.08 -4.33
C ASN A 552 -16.50 -19.01 -5.86
N THR A 553 -17.68 -18.92 -6.47
CA THR A 553 -17.84 -18.94 -7.94
C THR A 553 -17.42 -17.65 -8.64
N THR A 554 -17.15 -16.58 -7.88
CA THR A 554 -16.64 -15.32 -8.43
C THR A 554 -15.12 -15.34 -8.50
N SER A 555 -14.44 -15.74 -7.42
CA SER A 555 -12.97 -15.76 -7.34
C SER A 555 -12.36 -17.11 -7.70
N PHE A 556 -13.16 -18.16 -7.78
CA PHE A 556 -12.74 -19.57 -7.82
C PHE A 556 -11.85 -20.01 -6.65
N ALA A 557 -11.83 -19.24 -5.56
CA ALA A 557 -11.13 -19.62 -4.34
C ALA A 557 -11.91 -20.68 -3.56
N PHE A 558 -11.18 -21.56 -2.89
CA PHE A 558 -11.74 -22.59 -2.01
C PHE A 558 -11.62 -22.21 -0.55
N SER A 559 -12.71 -22.28 0.20
CA SER A 559 -12.67 -22.26 1.65
C SER A 559 -12.57 -23.70 2.16
N ILE A 560 -11.44 -24.05 2.77
CA ILE A 560 -11.21 -25.38 3.36
C ILE A 560 -11.32 -25.26 4.87
N GLY A 561 -12.22 -25.99 5.51
CA GLY A 561 -12.37 -25.92 6.97
C GLY A 561 -12.76 -27.24 7.60
N GLN A 562 -13.01 -27.21 8.91
CA GLN A 562 -13.23 -28.40 9.74
C GLN A 562 -14.59 -28.36 10.41
N TYR A 563 -15.15 -29.54 10.68
CA TYR A 563 -16.28 -29.66 11.59
C TYR A 563 -15.82 -29.57 13.06
N PRO A 564 -16.59 -28.90 13.94
CA PRO A 564 -16.19 -28.68 15.32
C PRO A 564 -15.95 -29.98 16.09
N ASN A 565 -14.81 -30.03 16.79
CA ASN A 565 -14.41 -31.07 17.74
C ASN A 565 -14.19 -32.48 17.16
N LEU A 566 -14.17 -32.67 15.84
CA LEU A 566 -13.93 -34.00 15.24
C LEU A 566 -12.46 -34.25 14.88
N CYS A 567 -11.80 -33.23 14.32
CA CYS A 567 -10.40 -33.31 13.89
C CYS A 567 -9.45 -33.12 15.07
N LYS A 568 -8.40 -33.94 15.15
CA LYS A 568 -7.42 -33.95 16.25
C LYS A 568 -6.00 -33.70 15.72
N GLU A 569 -5.13 -33.27 16.62
CA GLU A 569 -3.69 -33.13 16.35
C GLU A 569 -3.12 -34.38 15.67
N GLY A 570 -2.42 -34.18 14.55
CA GLY A 570 -1.81 -35.24 13.75
C GLY A 570 -2.74 -35.89 12.72
N ASP A 571 -4.04 -35.61 12.72
CA ASP A 571 -4.94 -36.13 11.68
C ASP A 571 -4.53 -35.61 10.29
N LYS A 572 -4.67 -36.46 9.28
CA LYS A 572 -4.39 -36.13 7.88
C LYS A 572 -5.57 -36.53 7.00
N PHE A 573 -5.95 -35.63 6.11
CA PHE A 573 -7.05 -35.83 5.17
C PHE A 573 -6.60 -35.47 3.76
N THR A 574 -7.09 -36.20 2.77
CA THR A 574 -6.98 -35.82 1.37
C THR A 574 -8.38 -35.73 0.78
N ILE A 575 -8.78 -34.53 0.39
CA ILE A 575 -10.07 -34.27 -0.26
C ILE A 575 -9.84 -33.74 -1.67
N ARG A 576 -10.83 -33.92 -2.55
CA ARG A 576 -10.72 -33.53 -3.96
C ARG A 576 -11.98 -32.85 -4.44
N GLN A 577 -11.78 -31.71 -5.09
CA GLN A 577 -12.80 -31.03 -5.88
C GLN A 577 -12.33 -30.99 -7.34
N ALA A 578 -13.23 -30.76 -8.28
CA ALA A 578 -12.89 -30.64 -9.68
C ALA A 578 -13.75 -29.62 -10.42
N LEU A 579 -13.15 -29.04 -11.45
CA LEU A 579 -13.87 -28.42 -12.55
C LEU A 579 -13.84 -29.39 -13.73
N LEU A 580 -14.98 -29.54 -14.42
CA LEU A 580 -15.11 -30.34 -15.62
C LEU A 580 -15.54 -29.48 -16.77
N TYR A 581 -14.78 -29.50 -17.85
CA TYR A 581 -15.08 -28.79 -19.10
C TYR A 581 -15.61 -29.74 -20.16
N LYS A 582 -16.80 -29.42 -20.69
CA LYS A 582 -17.46 -30.14 -21.78
C LYS A 582 -17.56 -29.20 -23.00
N PRO A 583 -16.55 -29.18 -23.89
CA PRO A 583 -16.60 -28.35 -25.10
C PRO A 583 -17.74 -28.77 -26.04
N ASP A 584 -18.01 -30.08 -26.10
CA ASP A 584 -19.05 -30.74 -26.88
C ASP A 584 -19.61 -31.97 -26.13
N ALA A 585 -20.63 -32.62 -26.69
CA ALA A 585 -21.33 -33.73 -26.04
C ALA A 585 -20.48 -35.01 -25.86
N SER A 586 -19.39 -35.15 -26.62
CA SER A 586 -18.56 -36.37 -26.66
C SER A 586 -17.28 -36.28 -25.84
N LYS A 587 -16.89 -35.07 -25.42
CA LYS A 587 -15.61 -34.82 -24.74
C LYS A 587 -15.82 -34.21 -23.36
N THR A 588 -15.03 -34.66 -22.41
CA THR A 588 -14.99 -34.10 -21.05
C THR A 588 -13.56 -34.08 -20.56
N TYR A 589 -13.14 -32.94 -20.04
CA TYR A 589 -11.82 -32.72 -19.47
C TYR A 589 -11.97 -32.29 -18.02
N GLN A 590 -11.10 -32.78 -17.14
CA GLN A 590 -11.20 -32.59 -15.70
C GLN A 590 -9.90 -31.99 -15.15
N VAL A 591 -10.04 -30.88 -14.43
CA VAL A 591 -8.96 -30.37 -13.57
C VAL A 591 -9.32 -30.67 -12.12
N THR A 592 -8.50 -31.48 -11.46
CA THR A 592 -8.72 -31.91 -10.07
C THR A 592 -7.88 -31.09 -9.11
N PHE A 593 -8.52 -30.49 -8.11
CA PHE A 593 -7.87 -29.82 -6.99
C PHE A 593 -7.78 -30.80 -5.83
N VAL A 594 -6.56 -31.20 -5.47
CA VAL A 594 -6.26 -32.11 -4.36
C VAL A 594 -5.82 -31.27 -3.16
N PHE A 595 -6.54 -31.35 -2.06
CA PHE A 595 -6.17 -30.68 -0.81
C PHE A 595 -5.72 -31.73 0.22
N ASN A 596 -4.44 -31.68 0.59
CA ASN A 596 -3.88 -32.48 1.68
C ASN A 596 -3.89 -31.63 2.96
N VAL A 597 -4.82 -31.91 3.86
CA VAL A 597 -4.97 -31.19 5.12
C VAL A 597 -4.27 -31.97 6.23
N THR A 598 -3.32 -31.34 6.90
CA THR A 598 -2.72 -31.83 8.14
C THR A 598 -3.25 -31.01 9.30
N VAL A 599 -3.86 -31.67 10.28
CA VAL A 599 -4.32 -31.01 11.49
C VAL A 599 -3.16 -30.94 12.46
N SER A 600 -2.70 -29.73 12.73
CA SER A 600 -1.67 -29.51 13.73
C SER A 600 -1.77 -28.14 14.38
N ALA A 601 -1.65 -28.12 15.70
CA ALA A 601 -1.47 -26.97 16.56
C ALA A 601 -0.09 -26.32 16.33
N SER A 602 0.82 -27.03 15.66
CA SER A 602 2.04 -26.43 15.16
C SER A 602 1.74 -25.53 13.96
N SER A 603 1.66 -24.23 14.21
CA SER A 603 1.84 -23.20 13.19
C SER A 603 3.30 -23.17 12.74
N GLY A 604 3.83 -24.25 12.15
CA GLY A 604 5.14 -24.26 11.49
C GLY A 604 6.29 -23.60 12.26
N ILE A 605 6.37 -23.83 13.59
CA ILE A 605 7.49 -23.37 14.41
C ILE A 605 8.63 -24.38 14.23
N GLU A 606 9.59 -24.09 13.36
CA GLU A 606 10.92 -24.68 13.49
C GLU A 606 11.55 -24.15 14.79
N THR A 607 11.63 -25.01 15.81
CA THR A 607 12.52 -24.78 16.94
C THR A 607 13.92 -25.13 16.48
N GLU A 608 14.74 -24.13 16.12
CA GLU A 608 16.19 -24.34 16.06
C GLU A 608 16.67 -24.68 17.47
N ARG A 609 16.99 -25.96 17.71
CA ARG A 609 17.64 -26.41 18.94
C ARG A 609 19.07 -25.87 18.96
N GLY A 610 19.27 -24.74 19.63
CA GLY A 610 20.57 -24.42 20.21
C GLY A 610 20.86 -25.39 21.36
N ASN A 611 21.96 -26.15 21.25
CA ASN A 611 22.47 -26.98 22.33
C ASN A 611 22.65 -26.15 23.62
N THR A 612 21.96 -26.50 24.71
CA THR A 612 22.54 -26.74 26.07
C THR A 612 21.46 -27.03 27.11
N SER A 613 21.59 -28.20 27.76
CA SER A 613 21.23 -28.58 29.14
C SER A 613 19.99 -27.95 29.84
N SER A 614 18.97 -28.80 29.99
CA SER A 614 18.07 -28.97 31.16
C SER A 614 17.91 -27.82 32.18
N GLU A 615 16.88 -26.99 31.99
CA GLU A 615 15.71 -26.78 32.87
C GLU A 615 14.82 -25.66 32.28
N GLY A 616 13.53 -25.95 32.04
CA GLY A 616 12.51 -24.95 31.65
C GLY A 616 12.36 -24.67 30.13
N VAL A 617 11.52 -25.43 29.43
CA VAL A 617 11.07 -25.07 28.07
C VAL A 617 10.08 -23.91 28.18
N VAL A 618 10.48 -22.70 27.76
CA VAL A 618 9.54 -21.59 27.56
C VAL A 618 8.50 -22.01 26.52
N LEU A 619 7.23 -21.96 26.89
CA LEU A 619 6.11 -22.26 25.98
C LEU A 619 5.58 -20.96 25.39
N ALA A 620 5.49 -20.88 24.07
CA ALA A 620 4.95 -19.74 23.35
C ALA A 620 3.78 -20.18 22.46
N TYR A 621 2.64 -19.49 22.55
CA TYR A 621 1.47 -19.69 21.68
C TYR A 621 0.71 -18.37 21.52
N SER A 622 -0.19 -18.28 20.55
CA SER A 622 -1.01 -17.09 20.35
C SER A 622 -2.50 -17.41 20.24
N SER A 623 -3.34 -16.47 20.66
CA SER A 623 -4.79 -16.48 20.45
C SER A 623 -5.34 -15.05 20.49
N ASN A 624 -6.28 -14.71 19.59
CA ASN A 624 -6.98 -13.42 19.57
C ASN A 624 -6.05 -12.19 19.59
N ASN A 625 -5.03 -12.14 18.72
CA ASN A 625 -3.97 -11.10 18.72
C ASN A 625 -3.14 -11.01 20.01
N VAL A 626 -3.17 -12.04 20.87
CA VAL A 626 -2.36 -12.08 22.09
C VAL A 626 -1.31 -13.17 21.95
N LEU A 627 -0.04 -12.81 22.12
CA LEU A 627 1.05 -13.76 22.32
C LEU A 627 1.13 -14.10 23.81
N HIS A 628 1.08 -15.39 24.15
CA HIS A 628 1.23 -15.91 25.49
C HIS A 628 2.57 -16.65 25.63
N LEU A 629 3.35 -16.26 26.64
CA LEU A 629 4.57 -16.93 27.06
C LEU A 629 4.36 -17.52 28.46
N LYS A 630 4.82 -18.76 28.68
CA LYS A 630 4.76 -19.45 29.97
C LYS A 630 6.10 -20.13 30.26
N LYS A 631 6.36 -20.43 31.54
CA LYS A 631 7.63 -21.04 32.00
C LYS A 631 8.83 -20.11 31.79
N LEU A 632 8.63 -18.81 32.02
CA LEU A 632 9.67 -17.80 31.89
C LEU A 632 10.64 -17.85 33.09
N PRO A 633 11.96 -17.67 32.87
CA PRO A 633 12.95 -17.68 33.96
C PRO A 633 12.89 -16.39 34.80
N ASP A 634 12.95 -16.54 36.12
CA ASP A 634 12.94 -15.40 37.05
C ASP A 634 14.14 -14.47 36.83
N GLY A 635 13.86 -13.16 36.78
CA GLY A 635 14.89 -12.12 36.64
C GLY A 635 15.55 -12.05 35.25
N GLY A 636 15.04 -12.77 34.26
CA GLY A 636 15.50 -12.74 32.87
C GLY A 636 14.92 -11.59 32.03
N ASN A 637 15.00 -11.69 30.71
CA ASN A 637 14.45 -10.69 29.77
C ASN A 637 13.79 -11.35 28.55
N VAL A 638 12.63 -10.85 28.15
CA VAL A 638 11.92 -11.19 26.90
C VAL A 638 12.11 -10.08 25.89
N ARG A 639 12.53 -10.45 24.68
CA ARG A 639 12.58 -9.56 23.52
C ARG A 639 11.78 -10.13 22.36
N ILE A 640 10.92 -9.33 21.77
CA ILE A 640 10.10 -9.70 20.63
C ILE A 640 10.52 -8.85 19.45
N TYR A 641 10.77 -9.48 18.32
CA TYR A 641 11.11 -8.82 17.07
C TYR A 641 10.10 -9.20 16.01
N ASP A 642 9.85 -8.31 15.05
CA ASP A 642 9.22 -8.72 13.79
C ASP A 642 10.23 -9.47 12.90
N LEU A 643 9.77 -9.98 11.75
CA LEU A 643 10.63 -10.65 10.77
C LEU A 643 11.69 -9.73 10.12
N LEU A 644 11.58 -8.41 10.31
CA LEU A 644 12.55 -7.43 9.82
C LEU A 644 13.62 -7.10 10.88
N GLY A 645 13.55 -7.74 12.06
CA GLY A 645 14.49 -7.55 13.16
C GLY A 645 14.23 -6.29 13.99
N LYS A 646 13.10 -5.59 13.80
CA LYS A 646 12.71 -4.44 14.63
C LYS A 646 12.21 -4.95 15.98
N SER A 647 12.73 -4.38 17.07
CA SER A 647 12.26 -4.69 18.42
C SER A 647 10.84 -4.16 18.63
N VAL A 648 9.92 -5.08 18.89
CA VAL A 648 8.50 -4.83 19.17
C VAL A 648 8.25 -4.72 20.67
N LEU A 649 8.96 -5.53 21.47
CA LEU A 649 8.91 -5.50 22.93
C LEU A 649 10.28 -5.88 23.50
N SER A 650 10.67 -5.24 24.59
CA SER A 650 11.82 -5.67 25.42
C SER A 650 11.47 -5.41 26.88
N GLN A 651 11.35 -6.47 27.68
CA GLN A 651 10.87 -6.40 29.04
C GLN A 651 11.64 -7.34 29.97
N VAL A 652 11.90 -6.90 31.20
CA VAL A 652 12.46 -7.73 32.28
C VAL A 652 11.35 -8.64 32.82
N ILE A 653 11.68 -9.92 33.03
CA ILE A 653 10.75 -10.94 33.50
C ILE A 653 10.53 -10.75 35.00
N SER A 654 9.33 -10.30 35.37
CA SER A 654 8.85 -10.21 36.75
C SER A 654 7.99 -11.39 37.17
N ASP A 655 7.41 -12.11 36.20
CA ASP A 655 6.47 -13.21 36.39
C ASP A 655 6.79 -14.39 35.46
N ASN A 656 6.41 -15.60 35.87
CA ASN A 656 6.62 -16.83 35.11
C ASN A 656 5.74 -16.93 33.82
N THR A 657 4.90 -15.93 33.56
CA THR A 657 4.08 -15.80 32.34
C THR A 657 4.09 -14.36 31.82
N LEU A 658 3.88 -14.20 30.51
CA LEU A 658 3.74 -12.89 29.86
C LEU A 658 2.67 -12.99 28.77
N SER A 659 1.76 -12.01 28.69
CA SER A 659 0.79 -11.89 27.59
C SER A 659 0.93 -10.53 26.93
N VAL A 660 1.06 -10.51 25.60
CA VAL A 660 1.35 -9.30 24.82
C VAL A 660 0.37 -9.19 23.66
N ASN A 661 -0.36 -8.08 23.57
CA ASN A 661 -1.16 -7.78 22.40
C ASN A 661 -0.24 -7.42 21.24
N LEU A 662 -0.32 -8.18 20.16
CA LEU A 662 0.48 -7.99 18.95
C LEU A 662 -0.45 -8.02 17.73
N PRO A 663 -0.24 -7.14 16.74
CA PRO A 663 -0.90 -7.29 15.44
C PRO A 663 -0.72 -8.70 14.87
N SER A 664 -1.64 -9.13 14.00
CA SER A 664 -1.46 -10.38 13.29
C SER A 664 -0.16 -10.33 12.46
N GLY A 665 0.71 -11.31 12.64
CA GLY A 665 2.03 -11.31 12.04
C GLY A 665 2.95 -12.35 12.64
N THR A 666 4.12 -12.54 12.03
CA THR A 666 5.14 -13.45 12.56
C THR A 666 6.18 -12.67 13.35
N TYR A 667 6.51 -13.19 14.53
CA TYR A 667 7.45 -12.58 15.47
C TYR A 667 8.54 -13.57 15.87
N ILE A 668 9.73 -13.06 16.17
CA ILE A 668 10.81 -13.79 16.83
C ILE A 668 10.83 -13.40 18.30
N VAL A 669 10.62 -14.36 19.19
CA VAL A 669 10.64 -14.21 20.63
C VAL A 669 11.95 -14.77 21.15
N LEU A 670 12.77 -13.92 21.78
CA LEU A 670 13.98 -14.28 22.50
C LEU A 670 13.73 -14.17 24.00
N VAL A 671 14.11 -15.20 24.74
CA VAL A 671 14.09 -15.20 26.20
C VAL A 671 15.50 -15.47 26.71
N SER A 672 15.95 -14.61 27.62
CA SER A 672 17.25 -14.72 28.29
C SER A 672 17.07 -14.84 29.79
N ASP A 673 17.98 -15.53 30.46
CA ASP A 673 18.03 -15.63 31.93
C ASP A 673 18.65 -14.37 32.57
N SER A 674 18.75 -14.35 33.90
CA SER A 674 19.32 -13.24 34.68
C SER A 674 20.80 -12.97 34.39
N GLN A 675 21.50 -13.92 33.77
CA GLN A 675 22.90 -13.78 33.31
C GLN A 675 22.99 -13.33 31.85
N LYS A 676 21.87 -12.95 31.23
CA LYS A 676 21.72 -12.54 29.83
C LYS A 676 22.02 -13.66 28.82
N LYS A 677 22.07 -14.93 29.23
CA LYS A 677 22.20 -16.05 28.31
C LYS A 677 20.84 -16.32 27.67
N VAL A 678 20.78 -16.46 26.34
CA VAL A 678 19.54 -16.83 25.64
C VAL A 678 19.20 -18.27 25.96
N VAL A 679 18.04 -18.49 26.57
CA VAL A 679 17.53 -19.82 26.97
C VAL A 679 16.39 -20.28 26.07
N SER A 680 15.76 -19.39 25.31
CA SER A 680 14.74 -19.75 24.31
C SER A 680 14.70 -18.79 23.14
N ARG A 681 14.45 -19.33 21.94
CA ARG A 681 14.20 -18.61 20.69
C ARG A 681 13.03 -19.26 19.97
N ASN A 682 11.92 -18.53 19.82
CA ASN A 682 10.70 -19.03 19.17
C ASN A 682 10.32 -18.11 18.01
N LYS A 683 9.90 -18.69 16.89
CA LYS A 683 9.17 -17.97 15.84
C LYS A 683 7.68 -18.21 16.05
N VAL A 684 6.90 -17.16 16.30
CA VAL A 684 5.47 -17.28 16.63
C VAL A 684 4.64 -16.48 15.63
N PHE A 685 3.65 -17.12 15.04
CA PHE A 685 2.67 -16.45 14.20
C PHE A 685 1.46 -16.08 15.05
N VAL A 686 1.27 -14.78 15.30
CA VAL A 686 0.10 -14.24 15.97
C VAL A 686 -1.00 -14.09 14.92
N THR A 687 -2.12 -14.76 15.13
CA THR A 687 -3.32 -14.62 14.29
C THR A 687 -4.38 -13.80 14.99
N LYS A 688 -5.21 -13.16 14.17
CA LYS A 688 -6.43 -12.48 14.63
C LYS A 688 -7.36 -13.43 15.38
#